data_AF-A0A972II11-F1
#
_entry.id   AF-A0A972II11-F1
#
_cell.length_a   1.000
_cell.length_b   1.000
_cell.length_c   1.000
_cell.angle_alpha   90.00
_cell.angle_beta   90.00
_cell.angle_gamma   90.00
#
_symmetry.space_group_name_H-M   'P 1'
#
loop_
_entity.id
_entity.type
_entity.pdbx_description
1 polymer ?
#
loop_
_entity_poly.entity_id
_entity_poly.type
_entity_poly.pdbx_seq_one_letter_code
_entity_poly.pdbx_strand_id
1 'polypeptide(L)'
;MSSQRAFALKIAYIVAIGLLLIPLFLLARPSSADRAGGKLSQLRAAEGLSEAELGEIDPASEAMKLSTFGMRGVATAVLWLKSNDYKKKKDWTNFAAALNQIIRLEPHFASVWQHQAWNIAYNVSVEFDDYRERYRWVIKGIEFLIRGVDYNKKNPRLYADVGWDIAQKIGTADEKVQFRKLFVADDEFHNKYRTPTYEDRDNWLVGKSWYVKAEQLHRQGESIGNMGENIFYARRPMCQMNYARNIESDGTHFGERAKQNWEKAHREWTTEFGAMPIRTTYRKDDGSGVIEIVLNDYEGLSTEIARYAEELNAIQPGLVDELFLKRWNKLDPQDKNAWRYMTSKNPVALGAETVARLLDQHEPGWRSTDIGLVRPLITSQQAAALEKPQALRSVRESELADQAWTTIGEAAYRANDALQVKMEDIARQMEGENRRKAFQLVQKAETLERQRGIIGNYRQTVNYEEWKFRAWYEQLPEALGAREYVFKGRQALQDALLPEAADHFRRGLEDWGKLLAREDCRRLADDRDTIDDLKEVIGSYVSLLNQRDELFPEDFPLADFYGRLAASDPGGGVATAREAADFAARTLAEGDPEKAADAFQSALNSWNRAVEDFPALALMIDRDIGNEVLATLEGYSAALARAGKQLPPDFQLAEFLGLQLTHAPETIEARRQQRSAAEQLRDSEYPAAEEHLEKAIAAWRGLIDRFPSVANGGDPAIAAEISETINLYRKVLELRGKEFPKDFKLQRFVDRQQSQA
;
A
#
# COMPACT_ATOMS: atom_id res chain seq x y z
N MET A 1 -81.02 -24.22 -8.43
CA MET A 1 -80.62 -25.42 -7.66
C MET A 1 -81.41 -25.46 -6.36
N SER A 2 -82.00 -26.58 -5.96
CA SER A 2 -82.73 -26.67 -4.69
C SER A 2 -81.78 -26.54 -3.49
N SER A 3 -82.23 -25.88 -2.42
CA SER A 3 -81.46 -25.68 -1.18
C SER A 3 -80.85 -26.99 -0.64
N GLN A 4 -81.58 -28.10 -0.79
CA GLN A 4 -81.13 -29.44 -0.38
C GLN A 4 -79.96 -29.98 -1.23
N ARG A 5 -79.92 -29.74 -2.55
CA ARG A 5 -78.78 -30.15 -3.39
C ARG A 5 -77.52 -29.34 -3.08
N ALA A 6 -77.67 -28.04 -2.82
CA ALA A 6 -76.54 -27.20 -2.41
C ALA A 6 -75.97 -27.62 -1.04
N PHE A 7 -76.84 -28.00 -0.09
CA PHE A 7 -76.42 -28.52 1.22
C PHE A 7 -75.72 -29.88 1.10
N ALA A 8 -76.26 -30.80 0.30
CA ALA A 8 -75.63 -32.10 0.06
C ALA A 8 -74.25 -31.98 -0.61
N LEU A 9 -74.09 -31.07 -1.59
CA LEU A 9 -72.80 -30.80 -2.22
C LEU A 9 -71.80 -30.19 -1.23
N LYS A 10 -72.23 -29.27 -0.35
CA LYS A 10 -71.37 -28.72 0.71
C LYS A 10 -70.88 -29.81 1.68
N ILE A 11 -71.77 -30.72 2.09
CA ILE A 11 -71.37 -31.87 2.93
C ILE A 11 -70.40 -32.78 2.18
N ALA A 12 -70.69 -33.10 0.91
CA ALA A 12 -69.80 -33.93 0.10
C ALA A 12 -68.41 -33.29 -0.07
N TYR A 13 -68.33 -31.97 -0.27
CA TYR A 13 -67.06 -31.25 -0.32
C TYR A 13 -66.34 -31.25 1.03
N ILE A 14 -67.04 -31.05 2.15
CA ILE A 14 -66.43 -31.12 3.50
C ILE A 14 -65.85 -32.51 3.77
N VAL A 15 -66.59 -33.58 3.43
CA VAL A 15 -66.12 -34.96 3.60
C VAL A 15 -64.94 -35.25 2.66
N ALA A 16 -65.00 -34.81 1.40
CA ALA A 16 -63.90 -34.96 0.45
C ALA A 16 -62.64 -34.21 0.89
N ILE A 17 -62.78 -32.97 1.38
CA ILE A 17 -61.67 -32.19 1.95
C ILE A 17 -61.11 -32.91 3.18
N GLY A 18 -61.97 -33.39 4.09
CA GLY A 18 -61.55 -34.17 5.26
C GLY A 18 -60.75 -35.42 4.88
N LEU A 19 -61.20 -36.18 3.87
CA LEU A 19 -60.49 -37.35 3.36
C LEU A 19 -59.17 -37.00 2.68
N LEU A 20 -59.10 -35.88 1.95
CA LEU A 20 -57.85 -35.39 1.34
C LEU A 20 -56.84 -34.88 2.38
N LEU A 21 -57.29 -34.38 3.52
CA LEU A 21 -56.43 -33.91 4.60
C LEU A 21 -55.74 -35.06 5.37
N ILE A 22 -56.28 -36.28 5.36
CA ILE A 22 -55.68 -37.44 6.04
C ILE A 22 -54.29 -37.82 5.47
N PRO A 23 -54.10 -38.05 4.16
CA PRO A 23 -52.77 -38.34 3.61
C PRO A 23 -51.82 -37.15 3.76
N LEU A 24 -52.31 -35.91 3.63
CA LEU A 24 -51.53 -34.70 3.92
C LEU A 24 -51.05 -34.68 5.38
N PHE A 25 -51.90 -35.03 6.34
CA PHE A 25 -51.54 -35.11 7.76
C PHE A 25 -50.52 -36.22 8.03
N LEU A 26 -50.70 -37.42 7.45
CA LEU A 26 -49.76 -38.52 7.60
C LEU A 26 -48.38 -38.22 6.97
N LEU A 27 -48.35 -37.45 5.88
CA LEU A 27 -47.12 -36.98 5.25
C LEU A 27 -46.45 -35.85 6.05
N ALA A 28 -47.22 -34.84 6.47
CA ALA A 28 -46.71 -33.54 6.92
C ALA A 28 -46.72 -33.32 8.44
N ARG A 29 -47.27 -34.22 9.27
CA ARG A 29 -47.27 -34.05 10.73
C ARG A 29 -45.82 -33.88 11.26
N PRO A 30 -45.57 -32.90 12.13
CA PRO A 30 -44.23 -32.65 12.68
C PRO A 30 -43.79 -33.78 13.62
N SER A 31 -42.49 -33.94 13.79
CA SER A 31 -41.92 -34.77 14.87
C SER A 31 -42.12 -34.10 16.23
N SER A 32 -42.16 -34.91 17.28
CA SER A 32 -42.19 -34.48 18.69
C SER A 32 -41.21 -35.34 19.49
N ALA A 33 -40.89 -34.96 20.72
CA ALA A 33 -39.91 -35.67 21.56
C ALA A 33 -40.13 -37.20 21.61
N ASP A 34 -41.39 -37.65 21.58
CA ASP A 34 -41.76 -39.08 21.72
C ASP A 34 -42.26 -39.74 20.42
N ARG A 35 -42.30 -39.03 19.28
CA ARG A 35 -42.82 -39.58 18.00
C ARG A 35 -42.08 -39.05 16.78
N ALA A 36 -41.71 -39.96 15.89
CA ALA A 36 -40.96 -39.70 14.66
C ALA A 36 -41.67 -38.84 13.58
N GLY A 37 -42.83 -38.23 13.86
CA GLY A 37 -43.56 -37.40 12.89
C GLY A 37 -44.11 -38.17 11.68
N GLY A 38 -44.45 -37.44 10.62
CA GLY A 38 -44.91 -37.96 9.33
C GLY A 38 -43.75 -38.34 8.42
N LYS A 39 -44.02 -38.95 7.26
CA LYS A 39 -42.96 -39.43 6.36
C LYS A 39 -41.99 -38.33 5.91
N LEU A 40 -42.47 -37.11 5.68
CA LEU A 40 -41.60 -35.95 5.34
C LEU A 40 -40.69 -35.56 6.52
N SER A 41 -41.20 -35.62 7.74
CA SER A 41 -40.41 -35.32 8.94
C SER A 41 -39.29 -36.33 9.14
N GLN A 42 -39.58 -37.62 8.89
CA GLN A 42 -38.60 -38.70 8.97
C GLN A 42 -37.54 -38.60 7.88
N LEU A 43 -37.94 -38.26 6.65
CA LEU A 43 -36.99 -38.03 5.55
C LEU A 43 -36.11 -36.82 5.82
N ARG A 44 -36.67 -35.72 6.34
CA ARG A 44 -35.88 -34.56 6.77
C ARG A 44 -34.87 -34.93 7.85
N ALA A 45 -35.27 -35.70 8.86
CA ALA A 45 -34.35 -36.15 9.92
C ALA A 45 -33.24 -37.08 9.38
N ALA A 46 -33.60 -38.02 8.50
CA ALA A 46 -32.61 -38.93 7.89
C ALA A 46 -31.56 -38.18 7.05
N GLU A 47 -31.94 -37.06 6.44
CA GLU A 47 -31.05 -36.20 5.65
C GLU A 47 -30.44 -35.04 6.46
N GLY A 48 -30.66 -34.97 7.79
CA GLY A 48 -30.15 -33.89 8.63
C GLY A 48 -30.81 -32.51 8.40
N LEU A 49 -31.95 -32.48 7.71
CA LEU A 49 -32.74 -31.30 7.32
C LEU A 49 -33.93 -31.04 8.27
N SER A 50 -34.01 -31.74 9.41
CA SER A 50 -35.07 -31.45 10.38
C SER A 50 -34.74 -30.18 11.17
N GLU A 51 -35.75 -29.36 11.47
CA GLU A 51 -35.56 -28.10 12.23
C GLU A 51 -34.90 -28.36 13.60
N ALA A 52 -35.13 -29.54 14.20
CA ALA A 52 -34.51 -29.98 15.45
C ALA A 52 -32.99 -30.23 15.34
N GLU A 53 -32.48 -30.51 14.14
CA GLU A 53 -31.05 -30.78 13.90
C GLU A 53 -30.29 -29.54 13.41
N LEU A 54 -31.02 -28.48 13.00
CA LEU A 54 -30.45 -27.22 12.50
C LEU A 54 -30.09 -26.25 13.63
N GLY A 55 -30.84 -26.25 14.73
CA GLY A 55 -30.61 -25.34 15.86
C GLY A 55 -31.75 -25.30 16.87
N GLU A 56 -31.96 -24.14 17.49
CA GLU A 56 -33.08 -23.90 18.40
C GLU A 56 -34.44 -23.82 17.69
N ILE A 57 -35.49 -24.35 18.32
CA ILE A 57 -36.87 -24.27 17.84
C ILE A 57 -37.63 -23.24 18.69
N ASP A 58 -38.14 -22.18 18.06
CA ASP A 58 -39.00 -21.17 18.72
C ASP A 58 -40.49 -21.43 18.39
N PRO A 59 -41.33 -21.82 19.38
CA PRO A 59 -42.77 -21.99 19.18
C PRO A 59 -43.50 -20.76 18.63
N ALA A 60 -43.02 -19.55 18.95
CA ALA A 60 -43.58 -18.31 18.43
C ALA A 60 -43.26 -18.13 16.94
N SER A 61 -42.08 -18.54 16.49
CA SER A 61 -41.71 -18.60 15.07
C SER A 61 -42.64 -19.54 14.29
N GLU A 62 -42.88 -20.75 14.81
CA GLU A 62 -43.79 -21.71 14.14
C GLU A 62 -45.23 -21.22 14.05
N ALA A 63 -45.74 -20.62 15.13
CA ALA A 63 -47.06 -19.99 15.12
C ALA A 63 -47.13 -18.81 14.12
N MET A 64 -46.07 -18.01 14.04
CA MET A 64 -45.98 -16.88 13.11
C MET A 64 -45.93 -17.36 11.65
N LYS A 65 -45.11 -18.37 11.34
CA LYS A 65 -45.08 -19.02 10.02
C LYS A 65 -46.46 -19.53 9.62
N LEU A 66 -47.16 -20.23 10.51
CA LEU A 66 -48.52 -20.75 10.27
C LEU A 66 -49.52 -19.61 10.02
N SER A 67 -49.43 -18.51 10.77
CA SER A 67 -50.32 -17.36 10.64
C SER A 67 -50.24 -16.66 9.27
N THR A 68 -49.15 -16.85 8.53
CA THR A 68 -49.00 -16.32 7.16
C THR A 68 -49.76 -17.13 6.11
N PHE A 69 -50.38 -18.27 6.47
CA PHE A 69 -51.10 -19.16 5.55
C PHE A 69 -50.28 -19.55 4.29
N GLY A 70 -48.97 -19.75 4.45
CA GLY A 70 -48.06 -20.10 3.36
C GLY A 70 -47.51 -18.90 2.58
N MET A 71 -47.92 -17.66 2.90
CA MET A 71 -47.42 -16.43 2.27
C MET A 71 -46.23 -15.82 3.00
N ARG A 72 -45.40 -16.64 3.69
CA ARG A 72 -44.27 -16.16 4.49
C ARG A 72 -43.32 -15.25 3.70
N GLY A 73 -43.06 -15.57 2.43
CA GLY A 73 -42.17 -14.75 1.58
C GLY A 73 -42.71 -13.35 1.33
N VAL A 74 -44.03 -13.20 1.15
CA VAL A 74 -44.68 -11.88 0.99
C VAL A 74 -44.64 -11.11 2.31
N ALA A 75 -44.95 -11.77 3.42
CA ALA A 75 -44.89 -11.16 4.75
C ALA A 75 -43.47 -10.65 5.05
N THR A 76 -42.45 -11.46 4.79
CA THR A 76 -41.04 -11.09 4.92
C THR A 76 -40.71 -9.91 4.02
N ALA A 77 -41.08 -9.92 2.73
CA ALA A 77 -40.82 -8.81 1.81
C ALA A 77 -41.44 -7.47 2.29
N VAL A 78 -42.67 -7.50 2.83
CA VAL A 78 -43.31 -6.32 3.42
C VAL A 78 -42.53 -5.83 4.64
N LEU A 79 -42.06 -6.74 5.50
CA LEU A 79 -41.25 -6.37 6.66
C LEU A 79 -39.91 -5.77 6.27
N TRP A 80 -39.27 -6.24 5.20
CA TRP A 80 -38.06 -5.64 4.64
C TRP A 80 -38.28 -4.21 4.14
N LEU A 81 -39.41 -3.96 3.45
CA LEU A 81 -39.78 -2.61 3.03
C LEU A 81 -40.00 -1.69 4.24
N LYS A 82 -40.71 -2.18 5.27
CA LYS A 82 -40.93 -1.44 6.52
C LYS A 82 -39.64 -1.17 7.27
N SER A 83 -38.75 -2.16 7.42
CA SER A 83 -37.46 -1.96 8.10
C SER A 83 -36.62 -0.89 7.39
N ASN A 84 -36.65 -0.86 6.05
CA ASN A 84 -35.96 0.18 5.30
C ASN A 84 -36.57 1.57 5.50
N ASP A 85 -37.90 1.69 5.59
CA ASP A 85 -38.58 2.95 5.89
C ASP A 85 -38.26 3.44 7.32
N TYR A 86 -38.33 2.55 8.32
CA TYR A 86 -37.97 2.87 9.70
C TYR A 86 -36.51 3.31 9.82
N LYS A 87 -35.58 2.63 9.13
CA LYS A 87 -34.16 3.03 9.07
C LYS A 87 -34.01 4.45 8.52
N LYS A 88 -34.66 4.77 7.39
CA LYS A 88 -34.60 6.12 6.79
C LYS A 88 -35.13 7.20 7.73
N LYS A 89 -36.14 6.87 8.54
CA LYS A 89 -36.74 7.77 9.53
C LYS A 89 -36.00 7.80 10.87
N LYS A 90 -34.89 7.06 11.00
CA LYS A 90 -34.14 6.84 12.25
C LYS A 90 -35.02 6.32 13.40
N ASP A 91 -36.09 5.59 13.06
CA ASP A 91 -36.99 4.93 14.01
C ASP A 91 -36.40 3.56 14.39
N TRP A 92 -35.38 3.60 15.25
CA TRP A 92 -34.59 2.43 15.63
C TRP A 92 -35.40 1.36 16.37
N THR A 93 -36.44 1.79 17.10
CA THR A 93 -37.34 0.89 17.85
C THR A 93 -38.17 0.04 16.89
N ASN A 94 -38.86 0.67 15.93
CA ASN A 94 -39.67 -0.06 14.96
C ASN A 94 -38.81 -0.81 13.94
N PHE A 95 -37.61 -0.29 13.62
CA PHE A 95 -36.61 -1.03 12.86
C PHE A 95 -36.26 -2.35 13.55
N ALA A 96 -35.86 -2.32 14.82
CA ALA A 96 -35.53 -3.54 15.58
C ALA A 96 -36.71 -4.50 15.70
N ALA A 97 -37.93 -3.99 15.88
CA ALA A 97 -39.14 -4.81 15.91
C ALA A 97 -39.40 -5.53 14.58
N ALA A 98 -39.24 -4.84 13.45
CA ALA A 98 -39.36 -5.43 12.12
C ALA A 98 -38.30 -6.51 11.88
N LEU A 99 -37.05 -6.29 12.30
CA LEU A 99 -35.99 -7.30 12.19
C LEU A 99 -36.30 -8.56 13.02
N ASN A 100 -36.78 -8.40 14.26
CA ASN A 100 -37.19 -9.52 15.10
C ASN A 100 -38.33 -10.34 14.47
N GLN A 101 -39.23 -9.69 13.73
CA GLN A 101 -40.30 -10.37 12.99
C GLN A 101 -39.75 -11.13 11.77
N ILE A 102 -38.79 -10.54 11.05
CA ILE A 102 -38.15 -11.20 9.90
C ILE A 102 -37.42 -12.48 10.33
N ILE A 103 -36.60 -12.43 11.38
CA ILE A 103 -35.86 -13.62 11.85
C ILE A 103 -36.77 -14.71 12.40
N ARG A 104 -37.96 -14.37 12.92
CA ARG A 104 -38.96 -15.36 13.33
C ARG A 104 -39.66 -16.02 12.15
N LEU A 105 -39.78 -15.33 11.01
CA LEU A 105 -40.36 -15.92 9.80
C LEU A 105 -39.34 -16.78 9.05
N GLU A 106 -38.07 -16.38 9.04
CA GLU A 106 -36.99 -17.05 8.28
C GLU A 106 -35.75 -17.36 9.16
N PRO A 107 -35.89 -18.12 10.28
CA PRO A 107 -34.80 -18.34 11.25
C PRO A 107 -33.63 -19.16 10.69
N HIS A 108 -33.88 -20.05 9.74
CA HIS A 108 -32.85 -20.90 9.13
C HIS A 108 -32.31 -20.34 7.80
N PHE A 109 -32.72 -19.14 7.41
CA PHE A 109 -32.17 -18.49 6.22
C PHE A 109 -30.98 -17.62 6.62
N ALA A 110 -29.79 -18.21 6.60
CA ALA A 110 -28.54 -17.58 7.03
C ALA A 110 -28.30 -16.16 6.47
N SER A 111 -28.70 -15.92 5.21
CA SER A 111 -28.53 -14.60 4.57
C SER A 111 -29.31 -13.47 5.24
N VAL A 112 -30.44 -13.76 5.89
CA VAL A 112 -31.16 -12.76 6.70
C VAL A 112 -30.30 -12.31 7.88
N TRP A 113 -29.67 -13.26 8.57
CA TRP A 113 -28.80 -12.98 9.71
C TRP A 113 -27.56 -12.18 9.28
N GLN A 114 -26.88 -12.63 8.22
CA GLN A 114 -25.71 -11.96 7.66
C GLN A 114 -26.02 -10.52 7.26
N HIS A 115 -27.07 -10.33 6.44
CA HIS A 115 -27.41 -9.01 5.93
C HIS A 115 -27.85 -8.06 7.04
N GLN A 116 -28.66 -8.53 8.00
CA GLN A 116 -29.17 -7.64 9.04
C GLN A 116 -28.12 -7.34 10.11
N ALA A 117 -27.27 -8.31 10.47
CA ALA A 117 -26.11 -8.05 11.32
C ALA A 117 -25.21 -6.97 10.69
N TRP A 118 -24.87 -7.12 9.41
CA TRP A 118 -24.09 -6.12 8.68
C TRP A 118 -24.80 -4.74 8.67
N ASN A 119 -26.10 -4.72 8.38
CA ASN A 119 -26.86 -3.48 8.34
C ASN A 119 -26.87 -2.77 9.70
N ILE A 120 -26.98 -3.50 10.81
CA ILE A 120 -26.90 -2.95 12.17
C ILE A 120 -25.47 -2.47 12.48
N ALA A 121 -24.47 -3.33 12.28
CA ALA A 121 -23.09 -3.05 12.70
C ALA A 121 -22.38 -2.04 11.80
N TYR A 122 -22.66 -1.99 10.51
CA TYR A 122 -21.97 -1.11 9.55
C TYR A 122 -22.79 0.11 9.14
N ASN A 123 -24.08 -0.06 8.81
CA ASN A 123 -24.87 1.02 8.23
C ASN A 123 -25.61 1.85 9.29
N VAL A 124 -26.14 1.21 10.34
CA VAL A 124 -26.83 1.93 11.41
C VAL A 124 -25.84 2.55 12.38
N SER A 125 -24.72 1.89 12.68
CA SER A 125 -23.73 2.43 13.62
C SER A 125 -23.15 3.78 13.18
N VAL A 126 -22.95 4.03 11.89
CA VAL A 126 -22.39 5.29 11.37
C VAL A 126 -23.35 6.47 11.45
N GLU A 127 -24.63 6.25 11.74
CA GLU A 127 -25.64 7.32 11.87
C GLU A 127 -25.57 8.07 13.21
N PHE A 128 -24.69 7.65 14.11
CA PHE A 128 -24.49 8.23 15.44
C PHE A 128 -23.21 9.06 15.49
N ASP A 129 -23.19 10.16 16.23
CA ASP A 129 -21.99 11.02 16.32
C ASP A 129 -20.97 10.50 17.36
N ASP A 130 -21.44 10.01 18.51
CA ASP A 130 -20.56 9.47 19.57
C ASP A 130 -20.07 8.06 19.24
N TYR A 131 -18.76 7.87 19.20
CA TYR A 131 -18.12 6.56 18.97
C TYR A 131 -18.60 5.50 19.97
N ARG A 132 -18.99 5.87 21.20
CA ARG A 132 -19.54 4.91 22.17
C ARG A 132 -20.89 4.35 21.72
N GLU A 133 -21.74 5.18 21.13
CA GLU A 133 -23.00 4.72 20.55
C GLU A 133 -22.76 3.91 19.28
N ARG A 134 -21.83 4.34 18.42
CA ARG A 134 -21.40 3.54 17.24
C ARG A 134 -20.99 2.13 17.68
N TYR A 135 -20.13 2.04 18.70
CA TYR A 135 -19.67 0.79 19.28
C TYR A 135 -20.83 -0.08 19.81
N ARG A 136 -21.77 0.49 20.56
CA ARG A 136 -22.95 -0.26 21.03
C ARG A 136 -23.76 -0.86 19.89
N TRP A 137 -23.91 -0.15 18.77
CA TRP A 137 -24.59 -0.67 17.59
C TRP A 137 -23.76 -1.72 16.84
N VAL A 138 -22.43 -1.60 16.82
CA VAL A 138 -21.53 -2.65 16.35
C VAL A 138 -21.73 -3.95 17.14
N ILE A 139 -21.70 -3.87 18.48
CA ILE A 139 -21.93 -5.03 19.35
C ILE A 139 -23.33 -5.61 19.14
N LYS A 140 -24.38 -4.78 19.06
CA LYS A 140 -25.75 -5.25 18.76
C LYS A 140 -25.83 -6.04 17.45
N GLY A 141 -25.09 -5.64 16.41
CA GLY A 141 -25.03 -6.36 15.14
C GLY A 141 -24.31 -7.70 15.27
N ILE A 142 -23.19 -7.74 15.99
CA ILE A 142 -22.44 -8.97 16.28
C ILE A 142 -23.30 -9.95 17.10
N GLU A 143 -23.98 -9.47 18.16
CA GLU A 143 -24.90 -10.28 18.96
C GLU A 143 -26.11 -10.76 18.15
N PHE A 144 -26.60 -9.95 17.21
CA PHE A 144 -27.63 -10.37 16.26
C PHE A 144 -27.14 -11.55 15.43
N LEU A 145 -25.91 -11.52 14.95
CA LEU A 145 -25.32 -12.61 14.18
C LEU A 145 -25.06 -13.86 15.01
N ILE A 146 -24.59 -13.71 16.26
CA ILE A 146 -24.40 -14.82 17.20
C ILE A 146 -25.72 -15.53 17.47
N ARG A 147 -26.83 -14.81 17.65
CA ARG A 147 -28.16 -15.42 17.74
C ARG A 147 -28.50 -16.23 16.48
N GLY A 148 -28.10 -15.76 15.30
CA GLY A 148 -28.25 -16.50 14.06
C GLY A 148 -27.50 -17.84 14.05
N VAL A 149 -26.33 -17.90 14.71
CA VAL A 149 -25.58 -19.15 14.91
C VAL A 149 -26.37 -20.14 15.77
N ASP A 150 -27.08 -19.70 16.80
CA ASP A 150 -27.88 -20.57 17.67
C ASP A 150 -29.02 -21.28 16.91
N TYR A 151 -29.61 -20.61 15.91
CA TYR A 151 -30.60 -21.21 15.00
C TYR A 151 -29.98 -22.04 13.86
N ASN A 152 -28.67 -21.92 13.61
CA ASN A 152 -28.00 -22.50 12.45
C ASN A 152 -26.65 -23.12 12.85
N LYS A 153 -26.67 -24.02 13.85
CA LYS A 153 -25.47 -24.52 14.55
C LYS A 153 -24.50 -25.27 13.64
N LYS A 154 -25.00 -25.84 12.54
CA LYS A 154 -24.26 -26.58 11.52
C LYS A 154 -23.79 -25.72 10.34
N ASN A 155 -23.88 -24.40 10.44
CA ASN A 155 -23.48 -23.50 9.35
C ASN A 155 -22.11 -22.86 9.64
N PRO A 156 -20.97 -23.44 9.17
CA PRO A 156 -19.64 -22.86 9.36
C PRO A 156 -19.55 -21.40 8.95
N ARG A 157 -20.31 -21.00 7.92
CA ARG A 157 -20.22 -19.66 7.37
C ARG A 157 -20.68 -18.60 8.36
N LEU A 158 -21.74 -18.86 9.12
CA LEU A 158 -22.20 -17.92 10.15
C LEU A 158 -21.18 -17.75 11.28
N TYR A 159 -20.49 -18.81 11.69
CA TYR A 159 -19.39 -18.70 12.66
C TYR A 159 -18.24 -17.86 12.10
N ALA A 160 -17.88 -18.08 10.83
CA ALA A 160 -16.85 -17.29 10.16
C ALA A 160 -17.25 -15.82 9.98
N ASP A 161 -18.55 -15.53 9.79
CA ASP A 161 -19.04 -14.15 9.68
C ASP A 161 -19.06 -13.45 11.06
N VAL A 162 -19.38 -14.16 12.16
CA VAL A 162 -19.17 -13.63 13.53
C VAL A 162 -17.70 -13.30 13.77
N GLY A 163 -16.80 -14.22 13.40
CA GLY A 163 -15.37 -13.99 13.48
C GLY A 163 -14.92 -12.78 12.65
N TRP A 164 -15.49 -12.59 11.47
CA TRP A 164 -15.24 -11.44 10.59
C TRP A 164 -15.70 -10.13 11.20
N ASP A 165 -16.95 -10.05 11.67
CA ASP A 165 -17.50 -8.81 12.21
C ASP A 165 -16.73 -8.39 13.47
N ILE A 166 -16.40 -9.32 14.37
CA ILE A 166 -15.58 -9.00 15.56
C ILE A 166 -14.17 -8.55 15.13
N ALA A 167 -13.49 -9.32 14.28
CA ALA A 167 -12.12 -9.03 13.89
C ALA A 167 -12.02 -7.70 13.11
N GLN A 168 -12.78 -7.58 12.03
CA GLN A 168 -12.67 -6.48 11.07
C GLN A 168 -13.43 -5.24 11.53
N LYS A 169 -14.71 -5.34 11.90
CA LYS A 169 -15.50 -4.12 12.21
C LYS A 169 -14.92 -3.36 13.41
N ILE A 170 -14.36 -4.07 14.38
CA ILE A 170 -13.71 -3.46 15.55
C ILE A 170 -12.25 -3.11 15.23
N GLY A 171 -11.54 -3.99 14.52
CA GLY A 171 -10.10 -3.89 14.32
C GLY A 171 -9.64 -2.86 13.29
N THR A 172 -10.49 -2.51 12.32
CA THR A 172 -10.10 -1.68 11.16
C THR A 172 -10.98 -0.45 10.94
N ALA A 173 -11.93 -0.16 11.85
CA ALA A 173 -12.70 1.08 11.82
C ALA A 173 -11.82 2.33 12.00
N ASP A 174 -12.32 3.50 11.59
CA ASP A 174 -11.65 4.78 11.83
C ASP A 174 -11.44 4.99 13.35
N GLU A 175 -12.41 4.58 14.18
CA GLU A 175 -12.33 4.60 15.64
C GLU A 175 -11.76 3.31 16.25
N LYS A 176 -10.98 2.51 15.49
CA LYS A 176 -10.44 1.22 15.96
C LYS A 176 -9.73 1.31 17.31
N VAL A 177 -9.00 2.40 17.58
CA VAL A 177 -8.29 2.61 18.85
C VAL A 177 -9.29 2.66 20.01
N GLN A 178 -10.39 3.40 19.83
CA GLN A 178 -11.44 3.51 20.83
C GLN A 178 -12.26 2.22 20.94
N PHE A 179 -12.65 1.63 19.81
CA PHE A 179 -13.47 0.41 19.78
C PHE A 179 -12.76 -0.78 20.40
N ARG A 180 -11.47 -0.97 20.15
CA ARG A 180 -10.70 -2.07 20.73
C ARG A 180 -10.55 -1.92 22.25
N LYS A 181 -10.33 -0.70 22.75
CA LYS A 181 -10.33 -0.41 24.19
C LYS A 181 -11.69 -0.71 24.83
N LEU A 182 -12.78 -0.29 24.19
CA LEU A 182 -14.14 -0.58 24.66
C LEU A 182 -14.44 -2.08 24.63
N PHE A 183 -14.02 -2.79 23.59
CA PHE A 183 -14.21 -4.24 23.45
C PHE A 183 -13.52 -5.02 24.55
N VAL A 184 -12.23 -4.80 24.78
CA VAL A 184 -11.50 -5.47 25.87
C VAL A 184 -12.18 -5.27 27.23
N ALA A 185 -12.79 -4.10 27.46
CA ALA A 185 -13.48 -3.74 28.69
C ALA A 185 -14.96 -4.18 28.76
N ASP A 186 -15.52 -4.80 27.71
CA ASP A 186 -16.94 -5.18 27.64
C ASP A 186 -17.21 -6.51 28.37
N ASP A 187 -17.26 -6.46 29.70
CA ASP A 187 -17.55 -7.61 30.53
C ASP A 187 -18.92 -8.25 30.22
N GLU A 188 -19.92 -7.47 29.80
CA GLU A 188 -21.24 -8.00 29.47
C GLU A 188 -21.14 -8.95 28.28
N PHE A 189 -20.52 -8.51 27.19
CA PHE A 189 -20.29 -9.31 26.00
C PHE A 189 -19.42 -10.54 26.32
N HIS A 190 -18.28 -10.32 26.97
CA HIS A 190 -17.30 -11.37 27.22
C HIS A 190 -17.82 -12.47 28.18
N ASN A 191 -18.55 -12.10 29.23
CA ASN A 191 -19.14 -13.05 30.16
C ASN A 191 -20.30 -13.84 29.52
N LYS A 192 -21.14 -13.16 28.72
CA LYS A 192 -22.28 -13.78 28.05
C LYS A 192 -21.86 -14.86 27.05
N TYR A 193 -20.84 -14.58 26.24
CA TYR A 193 -20.40 -15.49 25.18
C TYR A 193 -19.16 -16.33 25.53
N ARG A 194 -18.69 -16.27 26.79
CA ARG A 194 -17.54 -17.02 27.31
C ARG A 194 -16.35 -16.97 26.35
N THR A 195 -15.94 -15.75 26.01
CA THR A 195 -14.78 -15.50 25.15
C THR A 195 -13.49 -16.02 25.79
N PRO A 196 -12.36 -16.05 25.06
CA PRO A 196 -11.03 -16.28 25.62
C PRO A 196 -10.73 -15.48 26.91
N THR A 197 -9.66 -15.86 27.61
CA THR A 197 -9.28 -15.28 28.91
C THR A 197 -9.22 -13.75 28.88
N TYR A 198 -9.23 -13.08 30.04
CA TYR A 198 -9.16 -11.60 30.07
C TYR A 198 -7.97 -11.06 29.26
N GLU A 199 -6.83 -11.75 29.31
CA GLU A 199 -5.61 -11.42 28.56
C GLU A 199 -5.76 -11.59 27.04
N ASP A 200 -6.73 -12.39 26.59
CA ASP A 200 -7.01 -12.73 25.19
C ASP A 200 -8.29 -12.05 24.65
N ARG A 201 -8.82 -11.03 25.33
CA ARG A 201 -10.06 -10.33 24.94
C ARG A 201 -9.92 -9.39 23.74
N ASP A 202 -8.74 -9.30 23.12
CA ASP A 202 -8.56 -8.52 21.90
C ASP A 202 -9.49 -9.03 20.76
N ASN A 203 -10.03 -8.11 19.97
CA ASN A 203 -10.98 -8.40 18.90
C ASN A 203 -10.43 -9.42 17.89
N TRP A 204 -9.14 -9.37 17.56
CA TRP A 204 -8.54 -10.30 16.62
C TRP A 204 -8.47 -11.71 17.21
N LEU A 205 -8.13 -11.85 18.49
CA LEU A 205 -8.08 -13.15 19.17
C LEU A 205 -9.47 -13.75 19.40
N VAL A 206 -10.45 -12.92 19.76
CA VAL A 206 -11.85 -13.37 19.86
C VAL A 206 -12.36 -13.80 18.49
N GLY A 207 -12.15 -12.98 17.45
CA GLY A 207 -12.53 -13.33 16.07
C GLY A 207 -11.84 -14.61 15.58
N LYS A 208 -10.56 -14.78 15.88
CA LYS A 208 -9.79 -16.01 15.62
C LYS A 208 -10.43 -17.24 16.26
N SER A 209 -10.92 -17.14 17.50
CA SER A 209 -11.58 -18.25 18.18
C SER A 209 -12.87 -18.70 17.48
N TRP A 210 -13.59 -17.77 16.83
CA TRP A 210 -14.76 -18.09 16.02
C TRP A 210 -14.40 -18.78 14.70
N TYR A 211 -13.29 -18.38 14.07
CA TYR A 211 -12.78 -19.11 12.91
C TYR A 211 -12.38 -20.53 13.24
N VAL A 212 -11.78 -20.79 14.41
CA VAL A 212 -11.48 -22.17 14.85
C VAL A 212 -12.75 -23.01 14.91
N LYS A 213 -13.85 -22.48 15.46
CA LYS A 213 -15.15 -23.17 15.48
C LYS A 213 -15.69 -23.42 14.07
N ALA A 214 -15.59 -22.43 13.19
CA ALA A 214 -16.02 -22.55 11.79
C ALA A 214 -15.23 -23.64 11.05
N GLU A 215 -13.90 -23.63 11.18
CA GLU A 215 -13.01 -24.64 10.58
C GLU A 215 -13.34 -26.05 11.08
N GLN A 216 -13.62 -26.20 12.37
CA GLN A 216 -13.99 -27.49 12.96
C GLN A 216 -15.27 -28.05 12.31
N LEU A 217 -16.32 -27.23 12.16
CA LEU A 217 -17.55 -27.65 11.49
C LEU A 217 -17.30 -28.04 10.04
N HIS A 218 -16.49 -27.26 9.32
CA HIS A 218 -16.18 -27.58 7.94
C HIS A 218 -15.40 -28.90 7.80
N ARG A 219 -14.44 -29.16 8.70
CA ARG A 219 -13.71 -30.45 8.78
C ARG A 219 -14.63 -31.62 9.13
N GLN A 220 -15.77 -31.38 9.78
CA GLN A 220 -16.81 -32.39 10.04
C GLN A 220 -17.70 -32.66 8.83
N GLY A 221 -17.50 -31.96 7.71
CA GLY A 221 -18.23 -32.15 6.46
C GLY A 221 -19.29 -31.10 6.18
N GLU A 222 -19.48 -30.11 7.07
CA GLU A 222 -20.47 -29.06 6.87
C GLU A 222 -20.06 -28.10 5.74
N SER A 223 -21.05 -27.60 5.00
CA SER A 223 -20.81 -26.78 3.80
C SER A 223 -20.44 -25.32 4.15
N ILE A 224 -19.43 -24.79 3.47
CA ILE A 224 -19.08 -23.34 3.47
C ILE A 224 -19.76 -22.57 2.33
N GLY A 225 -20.71 -23.20 1.63
CA GLY A 225 -21.37 -22.65 0.46
C GLY A 225 -20.40 -22.48 -0.72
N ASN A 226 -20.46 -21.34 -1.39
CA ASN A 226 -19.62 -21.03 -2.55
C ASN A 226 -18.28 -20.36 -2.17
N MET A 227 -17.93 -20.32 -0.88
CA MET A 227 -16.66 -19.75 -0.44
C MET A 227 -15.50 -20.67 -0.80
N GLY A 228 -14.42 -20.11 -1.37
CA GLY A 228 -13.19 -20.86 -1.60
C GLY A 228 -12.49 -21.19 -0.28
N GLU A 229 -11.95 -22.40 -0.17
CA GLU A 229 -11.28 -22.88 1.04
C GLU A 229 -10.03 -22.06 1.39
N ASN A 230 -9.32 -21.54 0.39
CA ASN A 230 -8.20 -20.62 0.63
C ASN A 230 -8.62 -19.38 1.43
N ILE A 231 -9.71 -18.73 1.04
CA ILE A 231 -10.22 -17.54 1.75
C ILE A 231 -10.74 -17.92 3.13
N PHE A 232 -11.46 -19.04 3.22
CA PHE A 232 -12.05 -19.50 4.48
C PHE A 232 -10.97 -19.81 5.53
N TYR A 233 -9.96 -20.60 5.18
CA TYR A 233 -8.90 -21.01 6.10
C TYR A 233 -7.82 -19.95 6.34
N ALA A 234 -7.62 -18.98 5.42
CA ALA A 234 -6.66 -17.89 5.62
C ALA A 234 -7.06 -16.94 6.77
N ARG A 235 -8.35 -16.80 7.07
CA ARG A 235 -8.86 -15.80 8.03
C ARG A 235 -8.32 -15.99 9.46
N ARG A 236 -8.20 -17.23 9.93
CA ARG A 236 -7.70 -17.53 11.29
C ARG A 236 -6.26 -17.08 11.50
N PRO A 237 -5.26 -17.50 10.70
CA PRO A 237 -3.88 -17.03 10.87
C PRO A 237 -3.73 -15.53 10.57
N MET A 238 -4.50 -14.95 9.64
CA MET A 238 -4.50 -13.49 9.43
C MET A 238 -4.93 -12.72 10.69
N CYS A 239 -5.86 -13.25 11.49
CA CYS A 239 -6.18 -12.62 12.78
C CYS A 239 -4.97 -12.59 13.72
N GLN A 240 -4.15 -13.64 13.75
CA GLN A 240 -2.93 -13.68 14.55
C GLN A 240 -1.91 -12.64 14.09
N MET A 241 -1.77 -12.42 12.77
CA MET A 241 -0.90 -11.38 12.21
C MET A 241 -1.38 -9.96 12.54
N ASN A 242 -2.68 -9.71 12.41
CA ASN A 242 -3.25 -8.40 12.74
C ASN A 242 -3.17 -8.11 14.25
N TYR A 243 -3.33 -9.14 15.09
CA TYR A 243 -3.08 -9.01 16.53
C TYR A 243 -1.62 -8.62 16.81
N ALA A 244 -0.66 -9.34 16.21
CA ALA A 244 0.77 -9.05 16.37
C ALA A 244 1.13 -7.61 15.96
N ARG A 245 0.60 -7.13 14.83
CA ARG A 245 0.76 -5.75 14.38
C ARG A 245 0.18 -4.73 15.37
N ASN A 246 -1.01 -5.01 15.91
CA ASN A 246 -1.75 -4.04 16.72
C ASN A 246 -1.16 -3.88 18.12
N ILE A 247 -0.63 -4.94 18.74
CA ILE A 247 -0.01 -4.81 20.07
C ILE A 247 1.20 -3.87 20.08
N GLU A 248 1.92 -3.78 18.96
CA GLU A 248 3.03 -2.83 18.76
C GLU A 248 2.50 -1.44 18.43
N SER A 249 1.52 -1.34 17.52
CA SER A 249 0.93 -0.06 17.10
C SER A 249 0.24 0.68 18.26
N ASP A 250 -0.38 -0.06 19.18
CA ASP A 250 -1.02 0.50 20.38
C ASP A 250 -0.02 0.78 21.52
N GLY A 251 1.22 0.29 21.40
CA GLY A 251 2.19 0.31 22.48
C GLY A 251 1.87 -0.61 23.66
N THR A 252 1.07 -1.64 23.44
CA THR A 252 0.70 -2.60 24.50
C THR A 252 1.86 -3.51 24.85
N HIS A 253 2.51 -4.08 23.83
CA HIS A 253 3.64 -5.02 23.99
C HIS A 253 4.69 -4.81 22.89
N PHE A 254 5.96 -4.88 23.28
CA PHE A 254 7.14 -4.85 22.41
C PHE A 254 8.10 -5.99 22.76
N GLY A 255 9.21 -6.09 22.02
CA GLY A 255 10.27 -7.05 22.27
C GLY A 255 9.79 -8.50 22.23
N GLU A 256 10.09 -9.28 23.27
CA GLU A 256 9.86 -10.73 23.31
C GLU A 256 8.38 -11.11 23.10
N ARG A 257 7.43 -10.34 23.64
CA ARG A 257 6.00 -10.62 23.44
C ARG A 257 5.55 -10.35 22.01
N ALA A 258 6.05 -9.30 21.38
CA ALA A 258 5.76 -9.00 19.98
C ALA A 258 6.34 -10.11 19.07
N LYS A 259 7.61 -10.48 19.31
CA LYS A 259 8.29 -11.57 18.63
C LYS A 259 7.51 -12.88 18.69
N GLN A 260 7.08 -13.31 19.87
CA GLN A 260 6.33 -14.56 20.05
C GLN A 260 5.01 -14.56 19.27
N ASN A 261 4.34 -13.40 19.14
CA ASN A 261 3.12 -13.28 18.37
C ASN A 261 3.36 -13.33 16.86
N TRP A 262 4.47 -12.74 16.38
CA TRP A 262 4.90 -12.87 14.99
C TRP A 262 5.38 -14.29 14.64
N GLU A 263 6.13 -14.96 15.53
CA GLU A 263 6.50 -16.36 15.40
C GLU A 263 5.27 -17.28 15.30
N LYS A 264 4.27 -17.04 16.15
CA LYS A 264 3.00 -17.75 16.10
C LYS A 264 2.24 -17.48 14.80
N ALA A 265 2.17 -16.21 14.37
CA ALA A 265 1.56 -15.83 13.11
C ALA A 265 2.21 -16.53 11.91
N HIS A 266 3.55 -16.50 11.84
CA HIS A 266 4.33 -17.13 10.78
C HIS A 266 4.13 -18.64 10.76
N ARG A 267 4.18 -19.30 11.92
CA ARG A 267 3.91 -20.75 12.02
C ARG A 267 2.51 -21.11 11.56
N GLU A 268 1.48 -20.42 12.03
CA GLU A 268 0.10 -20.73 11.64
C GLU A 268 -0.14 -20.51 10.13
N TRP A 269 0.52 -19.50 9.54
CA TRP A 269 0.44 -19.25 8.09
C TRP A 269 1.15 -20.31 7.26
N THR A 270 2.38 -20.67 7.64
CA THR A 270 3.24 -21.53 6.84
C THR A 270 3.04 -23.01 7.11
N THR A 271 2.97 -23.41 8.38
CA THR A 271 2.97 -24.82 8.79
C THR A 271 1.58 -25.40 8.99
N GLU A 272 0.57 -24.55 9.24
CA GLU A 272 -0.82 -25.01 9.39
C GLU A 272 -1.64 -24.70 8.14
N PHE A 273 -1.73 -23.44 7.72
CA PHE A 273 -2.51 -23.06 6.54
C PHE A 273 -1.83 -23.45 5.23
N GLY A 274 -0.57 -23.06 5.03
CA GLY A 274 0.16 -23.31 3.80
C GLY A 274 0.42 -24.79 3.48
N ALA A 275 0.49 -25.63 4.52
CA ALA A 275 0.72 -27.06 4.41
C ALA A 275 -0.58 -27.89 4.34
N MET A 276 -1.75 -27.24 4.50
CA MET A 276 -3.04 -27.93 4.49
C MET A 276 -3.52 -28.16 3.05
N PRO A 277 -3.99 -29.37 2.72
CA PRO A 277 -4.71 -29.61 1.47
C PRO A 277 -6.01 -28.80 1.44
N ILE A 278 -6.22 -28.06 0.35
CA ILE A 278 -7.45 -27.30 0.11
C ILE A 278 -8.04 -27.65 -1.25
N ARG A 279 -9.37 -27.67 -1.33
CA ARG A 279 -10.13 -27.89 -2.55
C ARG A 279 -10.19 -26.62 -3.39
N THR A 280 -9.96 -26.80 -4.69
CA THR A 280 -10.07 -25.73 -5.68
C THR A 280 -11.42 -25.75 -6.40
N THR A 281 -11.70 -24.69 -7.14
CA THR A 281 -12.80 -24.59 -8.10
C THR A 281 -12.54 -25.35 -9.40
N TYR A 282 -11.31 -25.80 -9.65
CA TYR A 282 -10.95 -26.53 -10.85
C TYR A 282 -11.34 -28.00 -10.74
N ARG A 283 -11.91 -28.54 -11.83
CA ARG A 283 -12.25 -29.97 -11.95
C ARG A 283 -11.05 -30.75 -12.49
N LYS A 284 -10.94 -32.01 -12.06
CA LYS A 284 -10.04 -32.97 -12.67
C LYS A 284 -10.53 -33.32 -14.08
N ASP A 285 -9.61 -33.57 -15.00
CA ASP A 285 -9.94 -33.87 -16.41
C ASP A 285 -10.77 -35.15 -16.58
N ASP A 286 -10.59 -36.11 -15.68
CA ASP A 286 -11.32 -37.38 -15.64
C ASP A 286 -12.72 -37.25 -15.02
N GLY A 287 -13.12 -36.06 -14.56
CA GLY A 287 -14.40 -35.81 -13.91
C GLY A 287 -14.54 -36.41 -12.50
N SER A 288 -13.48 -37.02 -11.94
CA SER A 288 -13.52 -37.74 -10.65
C SER A 288 -13.70 -36.82 -9.43
N GLY A 289 -13.50 -35.52 -9.58
CA GLY A 289 -13.63 -34.57 -8.48
C GLY A 289 -13.07 -33.19 -8.78
N VAL A 290 -12.77 -32.46 -7.71
CA VAL A 290 -12.04 -31.19 -7.75
C VAL A 290 -10.55 -31.44 -7.56
N ILE A 291 -9.72 -30.54 -8.07
CA ILE A 291 -8.28 -30.56 -7.81
C ILE A 291 -8.05 -30.08 -6.38
N GLU A 292 -7.28 -30.85 -5.62
CA GLU A 292 -6.76 -30.45 -4.31
C GLU A 292 -5.33 -29.95 -4.46
N ILE A 293 -4.99 -28.91 -3.70
CA ILE A 293 -3.66 -28.30 -3.72
C ILE A 293 -3.15 -28.10 -2.30
N VAL A 294 -1.83 -28.07 -2.14
CA VAL A 294 -1.15 -27.57 -0.95
C VAL A 294 -0.39 -26.32 -1.36
N LEU A 295 -0.59 -25.21 -0.66
CA LEU A 295 0.02 -23.94 -1.08
C LEU A 295 1.54 -24.05 -1.10
N ASN A 296 2.15 -24.69 -0.10
CA ASN A 296 3.61 -24.87 0.03
C ASN A 296 4.27 -25.72 -1.07
N ASP A 297 3.51 -26.38 -1.96
CA ASP A 297 4.10 -27.17 -3.03
C ASP A 297 4.68 -26.31 -4.17
N TYR A 298 4.34 -25.02 -4.25
CA TYR A 298 4.72 -24.12 -5.35
C TYR A 298 6.23 -24.10 -5.63
N GLU A 299 7.07 -23.98 -4.60
CA GLU A 299 8.51 -23.90 -4.74
C GLU A 299 9.07 -25.23 -5.23
N GLY A 300 8.63 -26.35 -4.66
CA GLY A 300 9.04 -27.69 -5.09
C GLY A 300 8.66 -27.96 -6.55
N LEU A 301 7.45 -27.57 -6.96
CA LEU A 301 7.01 -27.66 -8.35
C LEU A 301 7.85 -26.78 -9.28
N SER A 302 8.17 -25.55 -8.85
CA SER A 302 9.01 -24.63 -9.63
C SER A 302 10.41 -25.19 -9.84
N THR A 303 11.02 -25.77 -8.81
CA THR A 303 12.33 -26.44 -8.89
C THR A 303 12.30 -27.62 -9.86
N GLU A 304 11.26 -28.45 -9.81
CA GLU A 304 11.13 -29.59 -10.71
C GLU A 304 10.90 -29.19 -12.18
N ILE A 305 10.13 -28.12 -12.41
CA ILE A 305 9.94 -27.56 -13.76
C ILE A 305 11.27 -27.00 -14.30
N ALA A 306 12.03 -26.29 -13.48
CA ALA A 306 13.36 -25.80 -13.86
C ALA A 306 14.31 -26.96 -14.18
N ARG A 307 14.30 -28.03 -13.38
CA ARG A 307 15.07 -29.25 -13.64
C ARG A 307 14.71 -29.87 -14.99
N TYR A 308 13.43 -29.96 -15.36
CA TYR A 308 13.04 -30.45 -16.68
C TYR A 308 13.49 -29.51 -17.81
N ALA A 309 13.53 -28.19 -17.58
CA ALA A 309 14.08 -27.22 -18.53
C ALA A 309 15.57 -27.45 -18.78
N GLU A 310 16.33 -27.68 -17.70
CA GLU A 310 17.76 -27.98 -17.76
C GLU A 310 18.04 -29.31 -18.46
N GLU A 311 17.30 -30.37 -18.12
CA GLU A 311 17.40 -31.67 -18.79
C GLU A 311 17.08 -31.57 -20.28
N LEU A 312 16.06 -30.79 -20.64
CA LEU A 312 15.70 -30.54 -22.02
C LEU A 312 16.83 -29.82 -22.77
N ASN A 313 17.44 -28.80 -22.17
CA ASN A 313 18.57 -28.10 -22.75
C ASN A 313 19.82 -29.01 -22.88
N ALA A 314 20.01 -29.94 -21.94
CA ALA A 314 21.14 -30.88 -21.97
C ALA A 314 21.03 -31.93 -23.10
N ILE A 315 19.82 -32.23 -23.60
CA ILE A 315 19.65 -33.14 -24.75
C ILE A 315 20.34 -32.59 -26.01
N GLN A 316 20.30 -31.27 -26.22
CA GLN A 316 20.97 -30.60 -27.33
C GLN A 316 21.43 -29.19 -26.90
N PRO A 317 22.61 -29.08 -26.28
CA PRO A 317 23.13 -27.81 -25.78
C PRO A 317 23.26 -26.76 -26.90
N GLY A 318 22.86 -25.52 -26.60
CA GLY A 318 22.94 -24.39 -27.54
C GLY A 318 21.72 -24.23 -28.45
N LEU A 319 20.79 -25.18 -28.47
CA LEU A 319 19.58 -25.09 -29.30
C LEU A 319 18.67 -23.92 -28.88
N VAL A 320 18.59 -23.59 -27.59
CA VAL A 320 17.82 -22.43 -27.09
C VAL A 320 18.38 -21.13 -27.66
N ASP A 321 19.69 -20.94 -27.55
CA ASP A 321 20.39 -19.76 -28.08
C ASP A 321 20.23 -19.67 -29.61
N GLU A 322 20.33 -20.79 -30.33
CA GLU A 322 20.09 -20.85 -31.78
C GLU A 322 18.66 -20.41 -32.15
N LEU A 323 17.65 -20.92 -31.44
CA LEU A 323 16.26 -20.60 -31.70
C LEU A 323 15.93 -19.15 -31.38
N PHE A 324 16.51 -18.61 -30.30
CA PHE A 324 16.42 -17.21 -29.99
C PHE A 324 17.02 -16.36 -31.12
N LEU A 325 18.26 -16.63 -31.55
CA LEU A 325 18.91 -15.87 -32.63
C LEU A 325 18.14 -15.97 -33.94
N LYS A 326 17.56 -17.14 -34.25
CA LYS A 326 16.70 -17.33 -35.42
C LYS A 326 15.44 -16.48 -35.36
N ARG A 327 14.82 -16.34 -34.18
CA ARG A 327 13.67 -15.44 -33.97
C ARG A 327 14.09 -13.98 -34.04
N TRP A 328 15.17 -13.62 -33.38
CA TRP A 328 15.77 -12.28 -33.39
C TRP A 328 16.06 -11.77 -34.80
N ASN A 329 16.64 -12.61 -35.66
CA ASN A 329 16.95 -12.27 -37.04
C ASN A 329 15.71 -12.22 -37.96
N LYS A 330 14.57 -12.74 -37.50
CA LYS A 330 13.29 -12.74 -38.22
C LYS A 330 12.30 -11.70 -37.69
N LEU A 331 12.63 -11.00 -36.61
CA LEU A 331 11.78 -9.95 -36.08
C LEU A 331 11.54 -8.88 -37.12
N ASP A 332 10.34 -8.29 -37.09
CA ASP A 332 10.09 -7.08 -37.84
C ASP A 332 11.11 -6.00 -37.42
N PRO A 333 11.78 -5.31 -38.38
CA PRO A 333 12.80 -4.33 -38.06
C PRO A 333 12.32 -3.20 -37.14
N GLN A 334 11.05 -2.80 -37.23
CA GLN A 334 10.50 -1.73 -36.40
C GLN A 334 10.23 -2.23 -34.98
N ASP A 335 9.61 -3.39 -34.82
CA ASP A 335 9.39 -4.01 -33.50
C ASP A 335 10.73 -4.31 -32.81
N LYS A 336 11.74 -4.81 -33.56
CA LYS A 336 13.12 -5.02 -33.06
C LYS A 336 13.76 -3.72 -32.59
N ASN A 337 13.65 -2.64 -33.36
CA ASN A 337 14.22 -1.34 -32.99
C ASN A 337 13.49 -0.72 -31.79
N ALA A 338 12.17 -0.88 -31.68
CA ALA A 338 11.40 -0.47 -30.52
C ALA A 338 11.83 -1.23 -29.26
N TRP A 339 12.01 -2.55 -29.37
CA TRP A 339 12.53 -3.38 -28.27
C TRP A 339 13.92 -2.91 -27.84
N ARG A 340 14.85 -2.68 -28.78
CA ARG A 340 16.19 -2.14 -28.50
C ARG A 340 16.11 -0.79 -27.79
N TYR A 341 15.30 0.13 -28.29
CA TYR A 341 15.13 1.47 -27.71
C TYR A 341 14.61 1.42 -26.27
N MET A 342 13.55 0.63 -26.03
CA MET A 342 12.92 0.47 -24.72
C MET A 342 13.86 -0.19 -23.70
N THR A 343 14.46 -1.31 -24.07
CA THR A 343 15.34 -2.09 -23.18
C THR A 343 16.69 -1.42 -22.95
N SER A 344 17.14 -0.55 -23.85
CA SER A 344 18.33 0.28 -23.61
C SER A 344 18.05 1.41 -22.61
N LYS A 345 16.82 1.94 -22.60
CA LYS A 345 16.39 2.93 -21.60
C LYS A 345 16.11 2.31 -20.24
N ASN A 346 15.63 1.07 -20.20
CA ASN A 346 15.41 0.30 -18.98
C ASN A 346 15.84 -1.17 -19.18
N PRO A 347 17.07 -1.54 -18.79
CA PRO A 347 17.61 -2.90 -18.99
C PRO A 347 16.81 -4.03 -18.32
N VAL A 348 16.06 -3.73 -17.26
CA VAL A 348 15.21 -4.70 -16.56
C VAL A 348 13.91 -4.94 -17.33
N ALA A 349 13.49 -3.97 -18.15
CA ALA A 349 12.27 -4.09 -18.93
C ALA A 349 12.35 -5.27 -19.92
N LEU A 350 11.24 -6.01 -20.05
CA LEU A 350 11.09 -7.09 -21.04
C LEU A 350 12.16 -8.21 -20.93
N GLY A 351 12.83 -8.36 -19.78
CA GLY A 351 13.77 -9.45 -19.54
C GLY A 351 15.05 -9.41 -20.38
N ALA A 352 15.48 -8.22 -20.82
CA ALA A 352 16.64 -8.05 -21.68
C ALA A 352 17.94 -8.62 -21.07
N GLU A 353 18.07 -8.61 -19.75
CA GLU A 353 19.22 -9.17 -19.02
C GLU A 353 19.48 -10.65 -19.34
N THR A 354 18.42 -11.45 -19.51
CA THR A 354 18.57 -12.89 -19.77
C THR A 354 19.16 -13.19 -21.15
N VAL A 355 19.03 -12.26 -22.09
CA VAL A 355 19.47 -12.42 -23.49
C VAL A 355 20.65 -11.50 -23.85
N ALA A 356 21.00 -10.57 -22.94
CA ALA A 356 22.06 -9.58 -23.10
C ALA A 356 23.39 -10.23 -23.51
N ARG A 357 23.81 -11.29 -22.82
CA ARG A 357 25.04 -12.05 -23.14
C ARG A 357 25.08 -12.48 -24.61
N LEU A 358 23.95 -12.98 -25.12
CA LEU A 358 23.86 -13.52 -26.47
C LEU A 358 23.86 -12.40 -27.52
N LEU A 359 23.11 -11.33 -27.28
CA LEU A 359 23.09 -10.16 -28.16
C LEU A 359 24.42 -9.41 -28.17
N ASP A 360 25.13 -9.35 -27.05
CA ASP A 360 26.47 -8.73 -26.97
C ASP A 360 27.51 -9.45 -27.84
N GLN A 361 27.35 -10.76 -28.02
CA GLN A 361 28.22 -11.57 -28.87
C GLN A 361 27.86 -11.46 -30.35
N HIS A 362 26.57 -11.41 -30.69
CA HIS A 362 26.09 -11.54 -32.07
C HIS A 362 25.68 -10.22 -32.75
N GLU A 363 25.34 -9.19 -31.97
CA GLU A 363 24.98 -7.86 -32.47
C GLU A 363 25.58 -6.78 -31.55
N PRO A 364 26.91 -6.60 -31.56
CA PRO A 364 27.57 -5.58 -30.75
C PRO A 364 27.02 -4.20 -31.12
N GLY A 365 26.50 -3.47 -30.12
CA GLY A 365 25.82 -2.19 -30.32
C GLY A 365 24.29 -2.29 -30.45
N TRP A 366 23.69 -3.44 -30.12
CA TRP A 366 22.23 -3.54 -30.02
C TRP A 366 21.65 -2.54 -29.00
N ARG A 367 22.41 -2.16 -27.95
CA ARG A 367 22.02 -1.13 -26.98
C ARG A 367 22.14 0.27 -27.59
N SER A 368 21.02 0.97 -27.74
CA SER A 368 20.97 2.35 -28.20
C SER A 368 19.66 3.03 -27.78
N THR A 369 19.78 4.28 -27.36
CA THR A 369 18.65 5.15 -26.98
C THR A 369 18.38 6.23 -28.02
N ASP A 370 18.89 6.06 -29.24
CA ASP A 370 18.67 7.00 -30.35
C ASP A 370 17.19 6.96 -30.79
N ILE A 371 16.55 8.14 -30.79
CA ILE A 371 15.17 8.31 -31.23
C ILE A 371 14.98 7.93 -32.72
N GLY A 372 16.06 7.99 -33.51
CA GLY A 372 16.07 7.52 -34.90
C GLY A 372 15.62 6.07 -35.07
N LEU A 373 15.82 5.22 -34.06
CA LEU A 373 15.39 3.82 -34.07
C LEU A 373 13.86 3.67 -34.17
N VAL A 374 13.13 4.54 -33.47
CA VAL A 374 11.67 4.50 -33.37
C VAL A 374 10.98 5.48 -34.30
N ARG A 375 11.75 6.29 -35.03
CA ARG A 375 11.23 7.29 -35.98
C ARG A 375 10.21 6.75 -36.98
N PRO A 376 10.35 5.53 -37.55
CA PRO A 376 9.35 4.96 -38.46
C PRO A 376 7.99 4.66 -37.81
N LEU A 377 7.95 4.51 -36.47
CA LEU A 377 6.74 4.17 -35.71
C LEU A 377 5.95 5.41 -35.27
N ILE A 378 6.56 6.60 -35.29
CA ILE A 378 6.00 7.81 -34.68
C ILE A 378 6.08 9.01 -35.62
N THR A 379 5.11 9.92 -35.49
CA THR A 379 5.02 11.12 -36.34
C THR A 379 6.13 12.14 -36.06
N SER A 380 6.32 13.09 -37.00
CA SER A 380 7.25 14.20 -36.84
C SER A 380 7.12 14.94 -35.53
N GLN A 381 5.88 15.23 -35.15
CA GLN A 381 5.54 15.96 -33.93
C GLN A 381 5.77 15.12 -32.67
N GLN A 382 5.48 13.81 -32.72
CA GLN A 382 5.70 12.90 -31.60
C GLN A 382 7.18 12.76 -31.25
N ALA A 383 8.07 12.58 -32.23
CA ALA A 383 9.51 12.53 -31.93
C ALA A 383 10.04 13.85 -31.39
N ALA A 384 9.62 14.98 -31.95
CA ALA A 384 10.00 16.30 -31.43
C ALA A 384 9.54 16.49 -29.98
N ALA A 385 8.36 15.97 -29.62
CA ALA A 385 7.89 15.97 -28.24
C ALA A 385 8.75 15.08 -27.32
N LEU A 386 9.18 13.90 -27.78
CA LEU A 386 10.07 13.01 -27.02
C LEU A 386 11.50 13.56 -26.84
N GLU A 387 11.99 14.36 -27.78
CA GLU A 387 13.29 15.06 -27.69
C GLU A 387 13.25 16.25 -26.71
N LYS A 388 12.06 16.79 -26.45
CA LYS A 388 11.86 17.89 -25.50
C LYS A 388 11.75 17.34 -24.07
N PRO A 389 12.51 17.90 -23.10
CA PRO A 389 12.37 17.52 -21.70
C PRO A 389 10.94 17.60 -21.20
N GLN A 390 10.54 16.67 -20.33
CA GLN A 390 9.15 16.57 -19.86
C GLN A 390 8.64 17.87 -19.23
N ALA A 391 9.47 18.57 -18.44
CA ALA A 391 9.11 19.83 -17.79
C ALA A 391 8.82 20.99 -18.76
N LEU A 392 9.30 20.87 -20.00
CA LEU A 392 9.21 21.90 -21.04
C LEU A 392 8.09 21.62 -22.04
N ARG A 393 7.46 20.44 -21.97
CA ARG A 393 6.37 20.07 -22.87
C ARG A 393 5.12 20.88 -22.52
N SER A 394 4.50 21.46 -23.54
CA SER A 394 3.12 21.91 -23.49
C SER A 394 2.18 20.72 -23.25
N VAL A 395 0.93 20.99 -22.90
CA VAL A 395 -0.12 19.96 -22.78
C VAL A 395 -0.19 19.11 -24.04
N ARG A 396 -0.17 19.77 -25.21
CA ARG A 396 -0.23 19.07 -26.50
C ARG A 396 1.00 18.22 -26.78
N GLU A 397 2.20 18.71 -26.48
CA GLU A 397 3.43 17.92 -26.63
C GLU A 397 3.46 16.74 -25.67
N SER A 398 2.93 16.88 -24.46
CA SER A 398 2.82 15.78 -23.48
C SER A 398 1.90 14.67 -24.00
N GLU A 399 0.70 15.03 -24.49
CA GLU A 399 -0.20 14.06 -25.13
C GLU A 399 0.45 13.31 -26.31
N LEU A 400 1.24 14.03 -27.11
CA LEU A 400 1.95 13.44 -28.24
C LEU A 400 3.06 12.48 -27.77
N ALA A 401 3.80 12.84 -26.72
CA ALA A 401 4.80 11.97 -26.12
C ALA A 401 4.18 10.68 -25.55
N ASP A 402 3.05 10.76 -24.86
CA ASP A 402 2.36 9.59 -24.29
C ASP A 402 1.84 8.64 -25.38
N GLN A 403 1.28 9.21 -26.46
CA GLN A 403 0.89 8.44 -27.64
C GLN A 403 2.10 7.76 -28.29
N ALA A 404 3.24 8.44 -28.35
CA ALA A 404 4.47 7.87 -28.88
C ALA A 404 4.98 6.70 -28.02
N TRP A 405 4.99 6.87 -26.69
CA TRP A 405 5.38 5.81 -25.76
C TRP A 405 4.48 4.58 -25.85
N THR A 406 3.17 4.79 -26.02
CA THR A 406 2.21 3.69 -26.22
C THR A 406 2.55 2.89 -27.48
N THR A 407 2.72 3.55 -28.62
CA THR A 407 3.05 2.91 -29.89
C THR A 407 4.39 2.15 -29.83
N ILE A 408 5.42 2.77 -29.24
CA ILE A 408 6.75 2.16 -29.06
C ILE A 408 6.64 0.94 -28.12
N GLY A 409 5.91 1.07 -27.02
CA GLY A 409 5.71 0.00 -26.05
C GLY A 409 5.00 -1.21 -26.63
N GLU A 410 3.94 -1.01 -27.42
CA GLU A 410 3.24 -2.09 -28.11
C GLU A 410 4.15 -2.84 -29.10
N ALA A 411 4.98 -2.11 -29.86
CA ALA A 411 5.96 -2.69 -30.78
C ALA A 411 7.04 -3.50 -30.04
N ALA A 412 7.57 -2.95 -28.95
CA ALA A 412 8.52 -3.64 -28.09
C ALA A 412 7.91 -4.90 -27.46
N TYR A 413 6.64 -4.85 -27.03
CA TYR A 413 5.94 -6.00 -26.47
C TYR A 413 5.75 -7.11 -27.51
N ARG A 414 5.34 -6.79 -28.74
CA ARG A 414 5.24 -7.77 -29.84
C ARG A 414 6.58 -8.44 -30.13
N ALA A 415 7.67 -7.67 -30.19
CA ALA A 415 9.01 -8.24 -30.31
C ALA A 415 9.34 -9.17 -29.14
N ASN A 416 9.06 -8.74 -27.91
CA ASN A 416 9.35 -9.55 -26.72
C ASN A 416 8.59 -10.88 -26.71
N ASP A 417 7.30 -10.88 -27.04
CA ASP A 417 6.48 -12.09 -27.14
C ASP A 417 7.00 -13.03 -28.24
N ALA A 418 7.36 -12.49 -29.41
CA ALA A 418 7.93 -13.27 -30.50
C ALA A 418 9.28 -13.91 -30.15
N LEU A 419 10.06 -13.30 -29.24
CA LEU A 419 11.36 -13.82 -28.78
C LEU A 419 11.24 -14.96 -27.75
N GLN A 420 10.10 -15.17 -27.11
CA GLN A 420 9.92 -16.19 -26.05
C GLN A 420 10.09 -17.61 -26.58
N VAL A 421 11.16 -18.32 -26.20
CA VAL A 421 11.40 -19.72 -26.57
C VAL A 421 10.77 -20.65 -25.52
N LYS A 422 9.68 -21.34 -25.89
CA LYS A 422 9.00 -22.29 -24.99
C LYS A 422 9.64 -23.68 -25.06
N MET A 423 9.46 -24.50 -24.03
CA MET A 423 9.95 -25.89 -23.99
C MET A 423 9.45 -26.73 -25.18
N GLU A 424 8.19 -26.54 -25.58
CA GLU A 424 7.62 -27.18 -26.77
C GLU A 424 8.34 -26.79 -28.06
N ASP A 425 8.79 -25.53 -28.19
CA ASP A 425 9.51 -25.04 -29.37
C ASP A 425 10.86 -25.75 -29.49
N ILE A 426 11.54 -25.95 -28.36
CA ILE A 426 12.81 -26.69 -28.29
C ILE A 426 12.58 -28.15 -28.71
N ALA A 427 11.57 -28.81 -28.14
CA ALA A 427 11.27 -30.21 -28.45
C ALA A 427 10.89 -30.45 -29.92
N ARG A 428 10.21 -29.49 -30.57
CA ARG A 428 9.82 -29.58 -31.99
C ARG A 428 11.02 -29.54 -32.95
N GLN A 429 12.13 -28.95 -32.54
CA GLN A 429 13.33 -28.77 -33.39
C GLN A 429 14.29 -29.95 -33.30
N MET A 430 14.15 -30.80 -32.28
CA MET A 430 14.91 -32.04 -32.16
C MET A 430 14.37 -33.12 -33.09
N GLU A 431 15.21 -34.11 -33.42
CA GLU A 431 14.86 -35.25 -34.28
C GLU A 431 15.04 -36.61 -33.57
N GLY A 432 14.45 -37.65 -34.15
CA GLY A 432 14.63 -39.04 -33.70
C GLY A 432 14.32 -39.29 -32.23
N GLU A 433 15.24 -39.98 -31.55
CA GLU A 433 15.11 -40.34 -30.13
C GLU A 433 15.15 -39.12 -29.20
N ASN A 434 15.94 -38.10 -29.54
CA ASN A 434 16.04 -36.86 -28.77
C ASN A 434 14.70 -36.11 -28.75
N ARG A 435 14.01 -36.04 -29.90
CA ARG A 435 12.65 -35.48 -29.98
C ARG A 435 11.69 -36.20 -29.04
N ARG A 436 11.72 -37.54 -29.01
CA ARG A 436 10.84 -38.34 -28.16
C ARG A 436 11.12 -38.06 -26.68
N LYS A 437 12.39 -38.02 -26.26
CA LYS A 437 12.78 -37.69 -24.88
C LYS A 437 12.36 -36.26 -24.51
N ALA A 438 12.56 -35.31 -25.39
CA ALA A 438 12.17 -33.91 -25.19
C ALA A 438 10.67 -33.75 -24.97
N PHE A 439 9.82 -34.36 -25.81
CA PHE A 439 8.36 -34.30 -25.61
C PHE A 439 7.90 -34.99 -24.31
N GLN A 440 8.61 -36.01 -23.83
CA GLN A 440 8.32 -36.59 -22.51
C GLN A 440 8.64 -35.61 -21.37
N LEU A 441 9.74 -34.87 -21.46
CA LEU A 441 10.09 -33.82 -20.48
C LEU A 441 9.07 -32.68 -20.52
N VAL A 442 8.70 -32.22 -21.72
CA VAL A 442 7.67 -31.18 -21.92
C VAL A 442 6.35 -31.60 -21.28
N GLN A 443 5.85 -32.81 -21.55
CA GLN A 443 4.60 -33.29 -20.97
C GLN A 443 4.63 -33.34 -19.43
N LYS A 444 5.77 -33.74 -18.85
CA LYS A 444 5.96 -33.73 -17.39
C LYS A 444 5.95 -32.29 -16.86
N ALA A 445 6.67 -31.38 -17.49
CA ALA A 445 6.72 -29.98 -17.11
C ALA A 445 5.34 -29.31 -17.21
N GLU A 446 4.60 -29.52 -18.30
CA GLU A 446 3.24 -28.98 -18.49
C GLU A 446 2.26 -29.42 -17.39
N THR A 447 2.36 -30.68 -16.96
CA THR A 447 1.52 -31.21 -15.86
C THR A 447 1.81 -30.48 -14.55
N LEU A 448 3.09 -30.30 -14.22
CA LEU A 448 3.49 -29.55 -13.01
C LEU A 448 3.16 -28.07 -13.14
N GLU A 449 3.32 -27.47 -14.32
CA GLU A 449 3.03 -26.06 -14.59
C GLU A 449 1.55 -25.76 -14.38
N ARG A 450 0.65 -26.66 -14.80
CA ARG A 450 -0.78 -26.55 -14.53
C ARG A 450 -1.07 -26.52 -13.03
N GLN A 451 -0.46 -27.44 -12.26
CA GLN A 451 -0.65 -27.48 -10.80
C GLN A 451 -0.06 -26.24 -10.13
N ARG A 452 1.15 -25.85 -10.51
CA ARG A 452 1.84 -24.65 -10.03
C ARG A 452 1.03 -23.39 -10.31
N GLY A 453 0.48 -23.24 -11.51
CA GLY A 453 -0.35 -22.09 -11.89
C GLY A 453 -1.63 -22.00 -11.08
N ILE A 454 -2.29 -23.12 -10.80
CA ILE A 454 -3.44 -23.17 -9.88
C ILE A 454 -3.02 -22.71 -8.48
N ILE A 455 -1.92 -23.24 -7.94
CA ILE A 455 -1.41 -22.83 -6.62
C ILE A 455 -1.07 -21.35 -6.60
N GLY A 456 -0.41 -20.83 -7.64
CA GLY A 456 -0.07 -19.42 -7.79
C GLY A 456 -1.29 -18.51 -7.70
N ASN A 457 -2.37 -18.83 -8.41
CA ASN A 457 -3.63 -18.08 -8.35
C ASN A 457 -4.23 -18.08 -6.92
N TYR A 458 -4.17 -19.22 -6.23
CA TYR A 458 -4.70 -19.35 -4.87
C TYR A 458 -3.83 -18.62 -3.85
N ARG A 459 -2.50 -18.65 -3.99
CA ARG A 459 -1.54 -17.86 -3.20
C ARG A 459 -1.79 -16.35 -3.39
N GLN A 460 -1.97 -15.90 -4.62
CA GLN A 460 -2.26 -14.49 -4.93
C GLN A 460 -3.58 -14.02 -4.31
N THR A 461 -4.64 -14.84 -4.34
CA THR A 461 -5.96 -14.48 -3.80
C THR A 461 -5.92 -14.10 -2.31
N VAL A 462 -4.95 -14.63 -1.55
CA VAL A 462 -4.80 -14.39 -0.10
C VAL A 462 -3.49 -13.68 0.25
N ASN A 463 -2.76 -13.16 -0.73
CA ASN A 463 -1.44 -12.53 -0.57
C ASN A 463 -0.46 -13.41 0.24
N TYR A 464 -0.38 -14.70 -0.11
CA TYR A 464 0.34 -15.71 0.67
C TYR A 464 1.81 -15.37 0.93
N GLU A 465 2.57 -14.98 -0.11
CA GLU A 465 3.98 -14.63 0.05
C GLU A 465 4.19 -13.37 0.89
N GLU A 466 3.33 -12.37 0.73
CA GLU A 466 3.48 -11.11 1.47
C GLU A 466 3.26 -11.30 2.96
N TRP A 467 2.21 -12.03 3.34
CA TRP A 467 1.97 -12.36 4.74
C TRP A 467 3.01 -13.30 5.33
N LYS A 468 3.49 -14.27 4.55
CA LYS A 468 4.57 -15.19 4.95
C LYS A 468 5.84 -14.39 5.26
N PHE A 469 6.26 -13.54 4.34
CA PHE A 469 7.45 -12.72 4.52
C PHE A 469 7.30 -11.71 5.65
N ARG A 470 6.15 -11.02 5.75
CA ARG A 470 5.89 -10.03 6.81
C ARG A 470 5.96 -10.65 8.19
N ALA A 471 5.25 -11.77 8.39
CA ALA A 471 5.29 -12.46 9.67
C ALA A 471 6.67 -13.02 10.01
N TRP A 472 7.53 -13.26 9.02
CA TRP A 472 8.91 -13.67 9.24
C TRP A 472 9.82 -12.48 9.63
N TYR A 473 9.87 -11.40 8.85
CA TYR A 473 10.82 -10.31 9.10
C TYR A 473 10.47 -9.49 10.35
N GLU A 474 9.19 -9.38 10.72
CA GLU A 474 8.77 -8.66 11.94
C GLU A 474 9.24 -9.38 13.23
N GLN A 475 9.81 -10.59 13.13
CA GLN A 475 10.46 -11.28 14.25
C GLN A 475 11.93 -10.83 14.45
N LEU A 476 12.52 -10.16 13.46
CA LEU A 476 13.92 -9.78 13.48
C LEU A 476 14.17 -8.70 14.56
N PRO A 477 15.33 -8.73 15.24
CA PRO A 477 15.64 -7.73 16.26
C PRO A 477 15.53 -6.29 15.77
N GLU A 478 15.96 -6.03 14.53
CA GLU A 478 15.89 -4.71 13.90
C GLU A 478 14.44 -4.29 13.65
N ALA A 479 13.57 -5.19 13.18
CA ALA A 479 12.15 -4.86 12.99
C ALA A 479 11.47 -4.54 14.34
N LEU A 480 11.68 -5.39 15.35
CA LEU A 480 11.12 -5.18 16.70
C LEU A 480 11.62 -3.87 17.33
N GLY A 481 12.92 -3.59 17.21
CA GLY A 481 13.53 -2.34 17.68
C GLY A 481 12.96 -1.12 16.96
N ALA A 482 12.84 -1.20 15.64
CA ALA A 482 12.23 -0.15 14.82
C ALA A 482 10.79 0.15 15.26
N ARG A 483 9.94 -0.88 15.46
CA ARG A 483 8.56 -0.72 15.93
C ARG A 483 8.49 -0.03 17.29
N GLU A 484 9.28 -0.48 18.26
CA GLU A 484 9.30 0.06 19.61
C GLU A 484 9.78 1.52 19.67
N TYR A 485 10.90 1.82 19.02
CA TYR A 485 11.50 3.15 19.09
C TYR A 485 10.72 4.18 18.28
N VAL A 486 10.12 3.80 17.14
CA VAL A 486 9.20 4.69 16.41
C VAL A 486 7.98 5.02 17.27
N PHE A 487 7.38 4.04 17.94
CA PHE A 487 6.25 4.30 18.84
C PHE A 487 6.64 5.28 19.96
N LYS A 488 7.76 5.02 20.65
CA LYS A 488 8.27 5.90 21.70
C LYS A 488 8.61 7.30 21.18
N GLY A 489 9.15 7.42 19.97
CA GLY A 489 9.43 8.70 19.33
C GLY A 489 8.17 9.51 19.07
N ARG A 490 7.13 8.88 18.54
CA ARG A 490 5.81 9.53 18.33
C ARG A 490 5.16 9.95 19.64
N GLN A 491 5.25 9.12 20.68
CA GLN A 491 4.74 9.45 22.01
C GLN A 491 5.47 10.65 22.62
N ALA A 492 6.80 10.63 22.63
CA ALA A 492 7.61 11.75 23.13
C ALA A 492 7.36 13.05 22.34
N LEU A 493 7.17 12.96 21.02
CA LEU A 493 6.81 14.10 20.18
C LEU A 493 5.44 14.68 20.56
N GLN A 494 4.44 13.81 20.78
CA GLN A 494 3.11 14.22 21.25
C GLN A 494 3.17 14.90 22.63
N ASP A 495 4.06 14.43 23.50
CA ASP A 495 4.28 14.98 24.85
C ASP A 495 5.22 16.21 24.84
N ALA A 496 5.62 16.71 23.67
CA ALA A 496 6.56 17.83 23.48
C ALA A 496 7.96 17.63 24.11
N LEU A 497 8.37 16.37 24.29
CA LEU A 497 9.69 15.96 24.77
C LEU A 497 10.66 15.80 23.58
N LEU A 498 11.05 16.93 22.99
CA LEU A 498 11.78 16.95 21.71
C LEU A 498 13.15 16.24 21.73
N PRO A 499 14.00 16.35 22.78
CA PRO A 499 15.25 15.61 22.83
C PRO A 499 15.05 14.09 22.90
N GLU A 500 14.09 13.62 23.70
CA GLU A 500 13.74 12.22 23.83
C GLU A 500 13.14 11.68 22.53
N ALA A 501 12.26 12.45 21.88
CA ALA A 501 11.71 12.11 20.57
C ALA A 501 12.81 11.93 19.53
N ALA A 502 13.80 12.83 19.50
CA ALA A 502 14.94 12.74 18.59
C ALA A 502 15.77 11.47 18.81
N ASP A 503 16.08 11.14 20.07
CA ASP A 503 16.83 9.92 20.40
C ASP A 503 16.06 8.65 19.98
N HIS A 504 14.76 8.61 20.23
CA HIS A 504 13.91 7.48 19.87
C HIS A 504 13.73 7.34 18.36
N PHE A 505 13.40 8.40 17.63
CA PHE A 505 13.29 8.31 16.18
C PHE A 505 14.60 7.88 15.54
N ARG A 506 15.73 8.43 15.97
CA ARG A 506 17.06 8.06 15.46
C ARG A 506 17.31 6.56 15.60
N ARG A 507 17.08 5.98 16.79
CA ARG A 507 17.24 4.53 17.00
C ARG A 507 16.32 3.70 16.11
N GLY A 508 15.05 4.09 16.02
CA GLY A 508 14.07 3.36 15.21
C GLY A 508 14.38 3.42 13.70
N LEU A 509 14.82 4.57 13.21
CA LEU A 509 15.20 4.78 11.81
C LEU A 509 16.54 4.12 11.46
N GLU A 510 17.49 4.06 12.40
CA GLU A 510 18.71 3.24 12.28
C GLU A 510 18.38 1.76 12.11
N ASP A 511 17.44 1.23 12.91
CA ASP A 511 17.03 -0.16 12.80
C ASP A 511 16.27 -0.47 11.50
N TRP A 512 15.42 0.46 11.03
CA TRP A 512 14.85 0.38 9.68
C TRP A 512 15.92 0.37 8.59
N GLY A 513 16.92 1.25 8.68
CA GLY A 513 18.03 1.30 7.73
C GLY A 513 18.81 -0.01 7.68
N LYS A 514 19.12 -0.60 8.85
CA LYS A 514 19.75 -1.92 8.94
C LYS A 514 18.88 -3.00 8.29
N LEU A 515 17.58 -2.99 8.56
CA LEU A 515 16.64 -3.96 8.01
C LEU A 515 16.61 -3.90 6.47
N LEU A 516 16.48 -2.70 5.88
CA LEU A 516 16.47 -2.51 4.42
C LEU A 516 17.80 -2.89 3.76
N ALA A 517 18.92 -2.76 4.47
CA ALA A 517 20.24 -3.12 3.96
C ALA A 517 20.50 -4.63 3.92
N ARG A 518 19.69 -5.46 4.61
CA ARG A 518 19.86 -6.91 4.59
C ARG A 518 19.48 -7.50 3.24
N GLU A 519 20.28 -8.45 2.76
CA GLU A 519 20.03 -9.13 1.47
C GLU A 519 18.67 -9.84 1.44
N ASP A 520 18.31 -10.52 2.53
CA ASP A 520 17.04 -11.23 2.70
C ASP A 520 15.82 -10.28 2.84
N CYS A 521 16.06 -8.98 3.05
CA CYS A 521 15.02 -7.98 3.22
C CYS A 521 15.04 -6.86 2.16
N ARG A 522 15.93 -6.93 1.16
CA ARG A 522 16.08 -5.87 0.13
C ARG A 522 14.77 -5.52 -0.57
N ARG A 523 13.88 -6.51 -0.75
CA ARG A 523 12.56 -6.32 -1.37
C ARG A 523 11.65 -5.35 -0.61
N LEU A 524 11.91 -5.09 0.67
CA LEU A 524 11.16 -4.12 1.47
C LEU A 524 11.27 -2.70 0.93
N ALA A 525 12.36 -2.37 0.23
CA ALA A 525 12.55 -1.05 -0.36
C ALA A 525 11.52 -0.75 -1.47
N ASP A 526 10.97 -1.79 -2.09
CA ASP A 526 9.97 -1.71 -3.16
C ASP A 526 8.57 -2.14 -2.69
N ASP A 527 8.44 -2.58 -1.42
CA ASP A 527 7.18 -3.03 -0.84
C ASP A 527 6.29 -1.83 -0.48
N ARG A 528 5.10 -1.77 -1.08
CA ARG A 528 4.17 -0.64 -0.91
C ARG A 528 3.82 -0.37 0.55
N ASP A 529 3.47 -1.41 1.31
CA ASP A 529 3.05 -1.25 2.71
C ASP A 529 4.21 -0.71 3.56
N THR A 530 5.43 -1.16 3.31
CA THR A 530 6.64 -0.68 3.98
C THR A 530 6.99 0.76 3.56
N ILE A 531 6.85 1.09 2.28
CA ILE A 531 7.03 2.47 1.78
C ILE A 531 6.05 3.44 2.46
N ASP A 532 4.76 3.08 2.51
CA ASP A 532 3.73 3.92 3.12
C ASP A 532 3.99 4.13 4.62
N ASP A 533 4.40 3.07 5.34
CA ASP A 533 4.77 3.13 6.75
C ASP A 533 6.00 4.01 6.99
N LEU A 534 7.07 3.83 6.21
CA LEU A 534 8.29 4.65 6.30
C LEU A 534 8.02 6.12 5.96
N LYS A 535 7.15 6.42 4.99
CA LYS A 535 6.72 7.81 4.72
C LYS A 535 6.06 8.44 5.94
N GLU A 536 5.20 7.71 6.65
CA GLU A 536 4.54 8.22 7.87
C GLU A 536 5.55 8.44 9.02
N VAL A 537 6.50 7.51 9.20
CA VAL A 537 7.56 7.65 10.21
C VAL A 537 8.48 8.85 9.89
N ILE A 538 8.94 8.97 8.65
CA ILE A 538 9.79 10.08 8.20
C ILE A 538 9.01 11.40 8.31
N GLY A 539 7.73 11.44 7.96
CA GLY A 539 6.89 12.62 8.16
C GLY A 539 6.78 13.06 9.62
N SER A 540 6.70 12.10 10.55
CA SER A 540 6.74 12.40 12.00
C SER A 540 8.10 12.99 12.42
N TYR A 541 9.20 12.48 11.85
CA TYR A 541 10.54 13.00 12.10
C TYR A 541 10.77 14.39 11.47
N VAL A 542 10.22 14.65 10.28
CA VAL A 542 10.16 16.00 9.67
C VAL A 542 9.45 16.99 10.60
N SER A 543 8.32 16.58 11.20
CA SER A 543 7.62 17.42 12.18
C SER A 543 8.50 17.77 13.39
N LEU A 544 9.27 16.82 13.90
CA LEU A 544 10.24 17.05 14.98
C LEU A 544 11.33 18.05 14.55
N LEU A 545 11.94 17.84 13.38
CA LEU A 545 13.02 18.70 12.88
C LEU A 545 12.53 20.14 12.65
N ASN A 546 11.33 20.31 12.09
CA ASN A 546 10.71 21.63 11.93
C ASN A 546 10.48 22.34 13.27
N GLN A 547 10.06 21.62 14.32
CA GLN A 547 9.90 22.20 15.67
C GLN A 547 11.23 22.61 16.32
N ARG A 548 12.33 21.96 15.92
CA ARG A 548 13.68 22.23 16.41
C ARG A 548 14.46 23.22 15.54
N ASP A 549 13.91 23.61 14.38
CA ASP A 549 14.63 24.33 13.33
C ASP A 549 15.96 23.62 13.00
N GLU A 550 15.88 22.36 12.58
CA GLU A 550 17.05 21.53 12.26
C GLU A 550 16.91 20.87 10.87
N LEU A 551 18.04 20.59 10.23
CA LEU A 551 18.11 19.74 9.03
C LEU A 551 18.33 18.27 9.43
N PHE A 552 18.13 17.35 8.48
CA PHE A 552 18.50 15.95 8.69
C PHE A 552 20.02 15.80 8.94
N PRO A 553 20.44 14.85 9.80
CA PRO A 553 21.85 14.47 9.92
C PRO A 553 22.44 14.05 8.57
N GLU A 554 23.72 14.34 8.33
CA GLU A 554 24.38 13.98 7.07
C GLU A 554 24.48 12.47 6.85
N ASP A 555 24.58 11.69 7.93
CA ASP A 555 24.67 10.24 7.95
C ASP A 555 23.31 9.55 8.15
N PHE A 556 22.22 10.21 7.76
CA PHE A 556 20.87 9.69 8.00
C PHE A 556 20.65 8.30 7.33
N PRO A 557 20.27 7.26 8.10
CA PRO A 557 20.25 5.87 7.62
C PRO A 557 19.32 5.57 6.42
N LEU A 558 18.31 6.40 6.20
CA LEU A 558 17.32 6.22 5.12
C LEU A 558 17.44 7.28 4.01
N ALA A 559 18.53 8.04 3.96
CA ALA A 559 18.76 9.07 2.94
C ALA A 559 18.62 8.51 1.53
N ASP A 560 19.43 7.51 1.20
CA ASP A 560 19.47 6.84 -0.11
C ASP A 560 18.15 6.13 -0.46
N PHE A 561 17.47 5.52 0.52
CA PHE A 561 16.14 4.95 0.32
C PHE A 561 15.13 6.03 -0.10
N TYR A 562 15.08 7.14 0.65
CA TYR A 562 14.13 8.21 0.40
C TYR A 562 14.45 8.97 -0.90
N GLY A 563 15.73 9.17 -1.21
CA GLY A 563 16.19 9.76 -2.45
C GLY A 563 15.81 8.92 -3.67
N ARG A 564 16.01 7.60 -3.63
CA ARG A 564 15.53 6.69 -4.68
C ARG A 564 14.02 6.73 -4.82
N LEU A 565 13.29 6.71 -3.71
CA LEU A 565 11.84 6.77 -3.71
C LEU A 565 11.34 8.04 -4.42
N ALA A 566 11.90 9.21 -4.07
CA ALA A 566 11.58 10.47 -4.72
C ALA A 566 12.00 10.51 -6.20
N ALA A 567 13.15 9.90 -6.55
CA ALA A 567 13.61 9.81 -7.93
C ALA A 567 12.73 8.90 -8.80
N SER A 568 12.15 7.86 -8.21
CA SER A 568 11.27 6.89 -8.87
C SER A 568 9.79 7.27 -8.88
N ASP A 569 9.45 8.43 -8.32
CA ASP A 569 8.07 8.87 -8.19
C ASP A 569 7.34 8.91 -9.55
N PRO A 570 6.14 8.33 -9.69
CA PRO A 570 5.39 8.34 -10.94
C PRO A 570 5.00 9.75 -11.43
N GLY A 571 4.85 10.72 -10.52
CA GLY A 571 4.66 12.13 -10.84
C GLY A 571 5.90 12.79 -11.45
N GLY A 572 7.05 12.11 -11.35
CA GLY A 572 8.27 12.40 -12.06
C GLY A 572 9.00 13.63 -11.57
N GLY A 573 8.70 14.18 -10.39
CA GLY A 573 9.23 15.45 -9.90
C GLY A 573 10.75 15.58 -10.04
N VAL A 574 11.50 14.67 -9.41
CA VAL A 574 12.99 14.68 -9.40
C VAL A 574 13.56 14.38 -10.79
N ALA A 575 13.12 13.31 -11.46
CA ALA A 575 13.65 12.91 -12.76
C ALA A 575 13.38 13.97 -13.84
N THR A 576 12.18 14.56 -13.83
CA THR A 576 11.78 15.65 -14.74
C THR A 576 12.57 16.92 -14.47
N ALA A 577 12.84 17.23 -13.20
CA ALA A 577 13.64 18.38 -12.82
C ALA A 577 15.10 18.25 -13.29
N ARG A 578 15.71 17.07 -13.11
CA ARG A 578 17.07 16.76 -13.59
C ARG A 578 17.19 16.96 -15.11
N GLU A 579 16.26 16.38 -15.87
CA GLU A 579 16.25 16.50 -17.33
C GLU A 579 16.16 17.96 -17.79
N ALA A 580 15.29 18.74 -17.15
CA ALA A 580 15.12 20.16 -17.45
C ALA A 580 16.32 21.02 -17.03
N ALA A 581 16.92 20.75 -15.87
CA ALA A 581 18.11 21.43 -15.38
C ALA A 581 19.32 21.19 -16.29
N ASP A 582 19.53 19.95 -16.73
CA ASP A 582 20.58 19.59 -17.69
C ASP A 582 20.40 20.34 -19.02
N PHE A 583 19.16 20.39 -19.53
CA PHE A 583 18.84 21.13 -20.74
C PHE A 583 19.09 22.64 -20.58
N ALA A 584 18.69 23.21 -19.44
CA ALA A 584 18.90 24.62 -19.13
C ALA A 584 20.39 24.97 -19.04
N ALA A 585 21.19 24.14 -18.36
CA ALA A 585 22.63 24.32 -18.24
C ALA A 585 23.36 24.29 -19.60
N ARG A 586 22.98 23.36 -20.49
CA ARG A 586 23.51 23.30 -21.86
C ARG A 586 23.13 24.54 -22.66
N THR A 587 21.86 24.95 -22.60
CA THR A 587 21.36 26.15 -23.28
C THR A 587 22.11 27.41 -22.82
N LEU A 588 22.42 27.51 -21.52
CA LEU A 588 23.19 28.62 -20.97
C LEU A 588 24.64 28.64 -21.48
N ALA A 589 25.25 27.46 -21.63
CA ALA A 589 26.59 27.31 -22.18
C ALA A 589 26.65 27.66 -23.67
N GLU A 590 25.58 27.43 -24.42
CA GLU A 590 25.43 27.78 -25.83
C GLU A 590 25.23 29.29 -26.08
N GLY A 591 25.01 30.08 -25.02
CA GLY A 591 24.93 31.54 -25.09
C GLY A 591 23.53 32.12 -25.25
N ASP A 592 22.48 31.36 -24.91
CA ASP A 592 21.09 31.82 -24.88
C ASP A 592 20.58 31.93 -23.42
N PRO A 593 20.91 33.02 -22.71
CA PRO A 593 20.59 33.15 -21.28
C PRO A 593 19.09 33.31 -21.00
N GLU A 594 18.30 33.83 -21.94
CA GLU A 594 16.85 33.97 -21.75
C GLU A 594 16.16 32.60 -21.81
N LYS A 595 16.44 31.80 -22.84
CA LYS A 595 15.89 30.45 -22.96
C LYS A 595 16.39 29.53 -21.85
N ALA A 596 17.64 29.71 -21.41
CA ALA A 596 18.15 28.99 -20.26
C ALA A 596 17.40 29.36 -18.97
N ALA A 597 17.10 30.64 -18.75
CA ALA A 597 16.34 31.07 -17.58
C ALA A 597 14.93 30.46 -17.57
N ASP A 598 14.22 30.43 -18.70
CA ASP A 598 12.91 29.78 -18.82
C ASP A 598 13.01 28.28 -18.53
N ALA A 599 14.05 27.61 -19.04
CA ALA A 599 14.24 26.18 -18.81
C ALA A 599 14.59 25.85 -17.34
N PHE A 600 15.43 26.68 -16.71
CA PHE A 600 15.70 26.58 -15.28
C PHE A 600 14.44 26.82 -14.46
N GLN A 601 13.58 27.77 -14.83
CA GLN A 601 12.31 27.99 -14.16
C GLN A 601 11.41 26.74 -14.21
N SER A 602 11.31 26.07 -15.37
CA SER A 602 10.61 24.78 -15.47
C SER A 602 11.25 23.67 -14.63
N ALA A 603 12.58 23.64 -14.53
CA ALA A 603 13.28 22.72 -13.64
C ALA A 603 12.94 22.99 -12.17
N LEU A 604 12.98 24.25 -11.74
CA LEU A 604 12.60 24.67 -10.39
C LEU A 604 11.13 24.36 -10.06
N ASN A 605 10.21 24.54 -11.00
CA ASN A 605 8.81 24.11 -10.82
C ASN A 605 8.69 22.60 -10.55
N SER A 606 9.51 21.80 -11.23
CA SER A 606 9.52 20.34 -11.07
C SER A 606 10.17 19.92 -9.75
N TRP A 607 11.26 20.61 -9.35
CA TRP A 607 11.85 20.45 -8.02
C TRP A 607 10.89 20.85 -6.91
N ASN A 608 10.13 21.94 -7.08
CA ASN A 608 9.13 22.37 -6.10
C ASN A 608 8.06 21.30 -5.89
N ARG A 609 7.53 20.72 -6.98
CA ARG A 609 6.60 19.57 -6.89
C ARG A 609 7.23 18.40 -6.14
N ALA A 610 8.48 18.04 -6.46
CA ALA A 610 9.18 16.98 -5.75
C ALA A 610 9.30 17.26 -4.25
N VAL A 611 9.57 18.49 -3.85
CA VAL A 611 9.65 18.89 -2.44
C VAL A 611 8.27 18.88 -1.78
N GLU A 612 7.20 19.27 -2.47
CA GLU A 612 5.82 19.19 -1.97
C GLU A 612 5.39 17.73 -1.73
N ASP A 613 5.68 16.84 -2.69
CA ASP A 613 5.36 15.42 -2.60
C ASP A 613 6.27 14.67 -1.60
N PHE A 614 7.50 15.17 -1.41
CA PHE A 614 8.51 14.61 -0.51
C PHE A 614 9.11 15.69 0.42
N PRO A 615 8.39 16.15 1.46
CA PRO A 615 8.81 17.27 2.30
C PRO A 615 10.17 17.12 3.00
N ALA A 616 10.62 15.89 3.26
CA ALA A 616 11.94 15.65 3.84
C ALA A 616 13.10 16.11 2.93
N LEU A 617 12.88 16.25 1.61
CA LEU A 617 13.86 16.85 0.69
C LEU A 617 14.17 18.31 1.05
N ALA A 618 13.18 19.07 1.55
CA ALA A 618 13.40 20.45 1.98
C ALA A 618 14.41 20.54 3.14
N LEU A 619 14.40 19.51 4.00
CA LEU A 619 15.28 19.40 5.16
C LEU A 619 16.58 18.63 4.88
N MET A 620 16.92 18.45 3.59
CA MET A 620 18.17 17.83 3.14
C MET A 620 18.36 16.39 3.63
N ILE A 621 17.27 15.60 3.67
CA ILE A 621 17.34 14.15 3.95
C ILE A 621 18.32 13.43 3.02
N ASP A 622 18.31 13.80 1.74
CA ASP A 622 19.25 13.35 0.72
C ASP A 622 20.04 14.58 0.24
N ARG A 623 21.34 14.59 0.57
CA ARG A 623 22.21 15.75 0.30
C ARG A 623 22.51 15.90 -1.19
N ASP A 624 22.55 14.82 -1.94
CA ASP A 624 22.84 14.86 -3.38
C ASP A 624 21.67 15.54 -4.11
N ILE A 625 20.44 15.11 -3.84
CA ILE A 625 19.24 15.76 -4.40
C ILE A 625 19.14 17.21 -3.94
N GLY A 626 19.35 17.49 -2.64
CA GLY A 626 19.31 18.86 -2.13
C GLY A 626 20.34 19.78 -2.81
N ASN A 627 21.55 19.28 -3.08
CA ASN A 627 22.60 20.01 -3.78
C ASN A 627 22.27 20.21 -5.27
N GLU A 628 21.59 19.25 -5.92
CA GLU A 628 21.09 19.43 -7.29
C GLU A 628 20.02 20.54 -7.38
N VAL A 629 19.12 20.62 -6.40
CA VAL A 629 18.14 21.71 -6.28
C VAL A 629 18.85 23.06 -6.15
N LEU A 630 19.83 23.15 -5.24
CA LEU A 630 20.66 24.35 -5.06
C LEU A 630 21.44 24.73 -6.33
N ALA A 631 22.03 23.75 -7.01
CA ALA A 631 22.74 23.99 -8.27
C ALA A 631 21.81 24.50 -9.37
N THR A 632 20.57 24.00 -9.42
CA THR A 632 19.54 24.49 -10.36
C THR A 632 19.16 25.93 -10.06
N LEU A 633 19.02 26.28 -8.78
CA LEU A 633 18.76 27.66 -8.31
C LEU A 633 19.88 28.62 -8.67
N GLU A 634 21.14 28.23 -8.43
CA GLU A 634 22.30 29.03 -8.80
C GLU A 634 22.43 29.18 -10.33
N GLY A 635 22.11 28.13 -11.08
CA GLY A 635 22.00 28.17 -12.55
C GLY A 635 20.95 29.16 -13.03
N TYR A 636 19.77 29.18 -12.41
CA TYR A 636 18.71 30.14 -12.69
C TYR A 636 19.15 31.59 -12.42
N SER A 637 19.74 31.84 -11.24
CA SER A 637 20.27 33.16 -10.88
C SER A 637 21.34 33.64 -11.87
N ALA A 638 22.24 32.75 -12.28
CA ALA A 638 23.28 33.06 -13.25
C ALA A 638 22.71 33.36 -14.66
N ALA A 639 21.70 32.61 -15.10
CA ALA A 639 21.04 32.84 -16.39
C ALA A 639 20.34 34.20 -16.43
N LEU A 640 19.59 34.55 -15.38
CA LEU A 640 18.94 35.85 -15.26
C LEU A 640 19.96 36.99 -15.24
N ALA A 641 21.04 36.87 -14.45
CA ALA A 641 22.08 37.88 -14.39
C ALA A 641 22.73 38.12 -15.76
N ARG A 642 22.98 37.07 -16.55
CA ARG A 642 23.50 37.18 -17.93
C ARG A 642 22.49 37.80 -18.90
N ALA A 643 21.21 37.60 -18.66
CA ALA A 643 20.12 38.27 -19.40
C ALA A 643 19.86 39.72 -18.94
N GLY A 644 20.63 40.23 -17.96
CA GLY A 644 20.40 41.57 -17.38
C GLY A 644 19.13 41.66 -16.52
N LYS A 645 18.60 40.51 -16.07
CA LYS A 645 17.42 40.39 -15.20
C LYS A 645 17.85 40.06 -13.77
N GLN A 646 16.95 40.31 -12.83
CA GLN A 646 17.14 39.98 -11.41
C GLN A 646 16.33 38.76 -11.02
N LEU A 647 16.74 38.10 -9.93
CA LEU A 647 15.94 37.04 -9.33
C LEU A 647 14.63 37.67 -8.82
N PRO A 648 13.45 37.12 -9.19
CA PRO A 648 12.18 37.58 -8.63
C PRO A 648 12.16 37.40 -7.11
N PRO A 649 11.51 38.26 -6.31
CA PRO A 649 11.43 38.09 -4.85
C PRO A 649 10.70 36.81 -4.40
N ASP A 650 9.78 36.33 -5.22
CA ASP A 650 8.87 35.20 -4.99
C ASP A 650 9.18 34.02 -5.93
N PHE A 651 10.45 33.82 -6.28
CA PHE A 651 10.86 32.69 -7.10
C PHE A 651 10.57 31.35 -6.40
N GLN A 652 10.32 30.31 -7.21
CA GLN A 652 10.08 28.96 -6.69
C GLN A 652 11.29 28.46 -5.89
N LEU A 653 11.01 27.82 -4.75
CA LEU A 653 12.02 27.33 -3.80
C LEU A 653 12.82 28.44 -3.07
N ALA A 654 12.28 29.67 -2.98
CA ALA A 654 12.86 30.72 -2.14
C ALA A 654 12.94 30.33 -0.66
N GLU A 655 11.87 29.74 -0.10
CA GLU A 655 11.86 29.27 1.30
C GLU A 655 12.88 28.14 1.52
N PHE A 656 13.02 27.25 0.54
CA PHE A 656 14.04 26.20 0.56
C PHE A 656 15.45 26.79 0.62
N LEU A 657 15.76 27.78 -0.25
CA LEU A 657 17.05 28.47 -0.23
C LEU A 657 17.28 29.18 1.11
N GLY A 658 16.30 29.94 1.61
CA GLY A 658 16.39 30.67 2.87
C GLY A 658 16.67 29.75 4.07
N LEU A 659 16.04 28.57 4.09
CA LEU A 659 16.34 27.53 5.09
C LEU A 659 17.80 27.06 4.97
N GLN A 660 18.29 26.78 3.77
CA GLN A 660 19.69 26.34 3.58
C GLN A 660 20.70 27.43 3.95
N LEU A 661 20.41 28.69 3.64
CA LEU A 661 21.25 29.82 4.01
C LEU A 661 21.27 30.03 5.52
N THR A 662 20.14 29.86 6.20
CA THR A 662 20.04 29.98 7.66
C THR A 662 20.90 28.94 8.38
N HIS A 663 20.91 27.71 7.87
CA HIS A 663 21.66 26.58 8.41
C HIS A 663 23.10 26.46 7.87
N ALA A 664 23.51 27.35 6.97
CA ALA A 664 24.87 27.34 6.44
C ALA A 664 25.90 27.59 7.57
N PRO A 665 26.98 26.80 7.66
CA PRO A 665 28.05 27.02 8.64
C PRO A 665 28.60 28.45 8.63
N GLU A 666 28.66 29.06 7.43
CA GLU A 666 29.11 30.43 7.21
C GLU A 666 28.16 31.45 7.86
N THR A 667 26.84 31.26 7.75
CA THR A 667 25.83 32.12 8.39
C THR A 667 25.87 32.00 9.90
N ILE A 668 25.97 30.77 10.43
CA ILE A 668 26.09 30.50 11.87
C ILE A 668 27.34 31.20 12.42
N GLU A 669 28.46 31.09 11.71
CA GLU A 669 29.71 31.73 12.09
C GLU A 669 29.60 33.26 12.04
N ALA A 670 29.05 33.81 10.96
CA ALA A 670 28.89 35.25 10.82
C ALA A 670 28.03 35.84 11.95
N ARG A 671 26.88 35.23 12.25
CA ARG A 671 25.98 35.64 13.35
C ARG A 671 26.65 35.50 14.72
N ARG A 672 27.46 34.46 14.93
CA ARG A 672 28.27 34.31 16.17
C ARG A 672 29.24 35.48 16.32
N GLN A 673 30.00 35.78 15.27
CA GLN A 673 31.00 36.84 15.29
C GLN A 673 30.37 38.23 15.42
N GLN A 674 29.23 38.48 14.77
CA GLN A 674 28.46 39.72 14.95
C GLN A 674 28.01 39.91 16.40
N ARG A 675 27.48 38.87 17.06
CA ARG A 675 27.09 38.94 18.48
C ARG A 675 28.27 39.28 19.37
N SER A 676 29.42 38.61 19.18
CA SER A 676 30.63 38.94 19.92
C SER A 676 31.10 40.38 19.65
N ALA A 677 31.05 40.86 18.40
CA ALA A 677 31.38 42.25 18.09
C ALA A 677 30.46 43.26 18.79
N ALA A 678 29.16 42.98 18.86
CA ALA A 678 28.19 43.82 19.56
C ALA A 678 28.45 43.89 21.07
N GLU A 679 28.87 42.78 21.69
CA GLU A 679 29.31 42.75 23.09
C GLU A 679 30.54 43.63 23.31
N GLN A 680 31.59 43.48 22.49
CA GLN A 680 32.80 44.30 22.58
C GLN A 680 32.51 45.79 22.36
N LEU A 681 31.59 46.14 21.45
CA LEU A 681 31.16 47.51 21.22
C LEU A 681 30.48 48.13 22.43
N ARG A 682 29.65 47.35 23.15
CA ARG A 682 29.01 47.80 24.39
C ARG A 682 30.05 48.14 25.46
N ASP A 683 31.13 47.38 25.49
CA ASP A 683 32.23 47.56 26.43
C ASP A 683 33.27 48.59 25.95
N SER A 684 33.01 49.26 24.81
CA SER A 684 33.91 50.24 24.16
C SER A 684 35.27 49.68 23.72
N GLU A 685 35.39 48.35 23.59
CA GLU A 685 36.57 47.65 23.12
C GLU A 685 36.60 47.59 21.58
N TYR A 686 36.76 48.75 20.96
CA TYR A 686 36.70 48.91 19.49
C TYR A 686 37.70 48.02 18.71
N PRO A 687 38.94 47.77 19.18
CA PRO A 687 39.84 46.87 18.48
C PRO A 687 39.36 45.42 18.43
N ALA A 688 38.81 44.90 19.53
CA ALA A 688 38.26 43.56 19.57
C ALA A 688 36.98 43.46 18.72
N ALA A 689 36.13 44.50 18.75
CA ALA A 689 34.96 44.57 17.87
C ALA A 689 35.32 44.55 16.38
N GLU A 690 36.38 45.26 15.98
CA GLU A 690 36.88 45.22 14.59
C GLU A 690 37.28 43.80 14.18
N GLU A 691 38.05 43.09 15.00
CA GLU A 691 38.51 41.73 14.71
C GLU A 691 37.33 40.75 14.51
N HIS A 692 36.31 40.83 15.38
CA HIS A 692 35.11 40.03 15.24
C HIS A 692 34.33 40.38 13.96
N LEU A 693 34.21 41.66 13.62
CA LEU A 693 33.54 42.07 12.37
C LEU A 693 34.31 41.63 11.12
N GLU A 694 35.64 41.65 11.14
CA GLU A 694 36.45 41.11 10.03
C GLU A 694 36.23 39.60 9.83
N LYS A 695 36.07 38.84 10.92
CA LYS A 695 35.69 37.42 10.87
C LYS A 695 34.27 37.22 10.34
N ALA A 696 33.32 38.03 10.79
CA ALA A 696 31.94 38.01 10.27
C ALA A 696 31.90 38.32 8.76
N ILE A 697 32.62 39.34 8.30
CA ILE A 697 32.74 39.71 6.89
C ILE A 697 33.37 38.58 6.07
N ALA A 698 34.38 37.90 6.60
CA ALA A 698 34.98 36.74 5.95
C ALA A 698 33.99 35.56 5.83
N ALA A 699 33.19 35.32 6.86
CA ALA A 699 32.15 34.29 6.85
C ALA A 699 31.04 34.63 5.83
N TRP A 700 30.52 35.86 5.81
CA TRP A 700 29.57 36.31 4.78
C TRP A 700 30.15 36.23 3.36
N ARG A 701 31.45 36.48 3.20
CA ARG A 701 32.11 36.29 1.91
C ARG A 701 32.09 34.81 1.50
N GLY A 702 32.41 33.91 2.42
CA GLY A 702 32.32 32.47 2.20
C GLY A 702 30.91 32.04 1.80
N LEU A 703 29.89 32.59 2.45
CA LEU A 703 28.49 32.31 2.11
C LEU A 703 28.16 32.74 0.67
N ILE A 704 28.54 33.95 0.25
CA ILE A 704 28.31 34.44 -1.12
C ILE A 704 29.10 33.63 -2.15
N ASP A 705 30.30 33.18 -1.80
CA ASP A 705 31.11 32.34 -2.70
C ASP A 705 30.46 30.96 -2.91
N ARG A 706 29.78 30.43 -1.89
CA ARG A 706 29.03 29.17 -1.96
C ARG A 706 27.64 29.34 -2.60
N PHE A 707 26.96 30.45 -2.32
CA PHE A 707 25.63 30.79 -2.82
C PHE A 707 25.65 32.15 -3.53
N PRO A 708 26.14 32.21 -4.79
CA PRO A 708 26.20 33.46 -5.56
C PRO A 708 24.85 34.19 -5.69
N SER A 709 23.74 33.46 -5.63
CA SER A 709 22.37 33.98 -5.64
C SER A 709 22.11 35.00 -4.53
N VAL A 710 22.78 34.91 -3.37
CA VAL A 710 22.65 35.88 -2.26
C VAL A 710 23.00 37.30 -2.71
N ALA A 711 24.02 37.44 -3.57
CA ALA A 711 24.41 38.74 -4.13
C ALA A 711 23.45 39.25 -5.25
N ASN A 712 22.48 38.43 -5.66
CA ASN A 712 21.51 38.68 -6.73
C ASN A 712 20.06 38.75 -6.23
N GLY A 713 19.85 38.96 -4.92
CA GLY A 713 18.50 39.03 -4.34
C GLY A 713 17.90 37.67 -3.96
N GLY A 714 18.72 36.62 -3.82
CA GLY A 714 18.28 35.28 -3.43
C GLY A 714 17.62 35.19 -2.06
N ASP A 715 18.06 36.01 -1.11
CA ASP A 715 17.43 36.12 0.21
C ASP A 715 17.59 37.54 0.76
N PRO A 716 16.49 38.33 0.80
CA PRO A 716 16.53 39.70 1.29
C PRO A 716 16.91 39.83 2.77
N ALA A 717 16.60 38.84 3.61
CA ALA A 717 16.88 38.88 5.04
C ALA A 717 18.39 38.70 5.29
N ILE A 718 19.02 37.71 4.67
CA ILE A 718 20.47 37.51 4.71
C ILE A 718 21.19 38.71 4.09
N ALA A 719 20.70 39.25 2.97
CA ALA A 719 21.28 40.46 2.37
C ALA A 719 21.24 41.67 3.32
N ALA A 720 20.17 41.81 4.11
CA ALA A 720 20.04 42.84 5.13
C ALA A 720 21.05 42.64 6.28
N GLU A 721 21.23 41.40 6.77
CA GLU A 721 22.22 41.07 7.81
C GLU A 721 23.66 41.36 7.36
N ILE A 722 23.99 41.05 6.09
CA ILE A 722 25.28 41.38 5.49
C ILE A 722 25.46 42.90 5.48
N SER A 723 24.44 43.64 5.04
CA SER A 723 24.47 45.11 4.99
C SER A 723 24.62 45.74 6.38
N GLU A 724 23.94 45.20 7.39
CA GLU A 724 24.08 45.61 8.79
C GLU A 724 25.51 45.39 9.30
N THR A 725 26.12 44.25 8.99
CA THR A 725 27.53 43.96 9.33
C THR A 725 28.47 45.01 8.74
N ILE A 726 28.28 45.37 7.47
CA ILE A 726 29.10 46.34 6.76
C ILE A 726 28.95 47.73 7.39
N ASN A 727 27.72 48.12 7.72
CA ASN A 727 27.44 49.40 8.36
C ASN A 727 28.05 49.47 9.77
N LEU A 728 27.94 48.39 10.55
CA LEU A 728 28.55 48.30 11.87
C LEU A 728 30.07 48.38 11.78
N TYR A 729 30.69 47.68 10.83
CA TYR A 729 32.12 47.74 10.58
C TYR A 729 32.59 49.15 10.21
N ARG A 730 31.87 49.85 9.33
CA ARG A 730 32.18 51.26 8.99
C ARG A 730 32.16 52.15 10.24
N LYS A 731 31.14 51.99 11.09
CA LYS A 731 31.03 52.74 12.35
C LYS A 731 32.18 52.45 13.32
N VAL A 732 32.62 51.19 13.45
CA VAL A 732 33.77 50.85 14.31
C VAL A 732 35.06 51.49 13.79
N LEU A 733 35.29 51.47 12.47
CA LEU A 733 36.46 52.13 11.88
C LEU A 733 36.44 53.64 12.09
N GLU A 734 35.29 54.29 11.94
CA GLU A 734 35.12 55.72 12.23
C GLU A 734 35.46 56.05 13.70
N LEU A 735 34.95 55.26 14.65
CA LEU A 735 35.25 55.42 16.08
C LEU A 735 36.75 55.22 16.39
N ARG A 736 37.44 54.42 15.58
CA ARG A 736 38.89 54.21 15.67
C ARG A 736 39.72 55.23 14.87
N GLY A 737 39.09 56.15 14.14
CA GLY A 737 39.78 57.09 13.26
C GLY A 737 40.51 56.42 12.09
N LYS A 738 40.04 55.24 11.65
CA LYS A 738 40.59 54.49 10.51
C LYS A 738 39.77 54.76 9.24
N GLU A 739 40.45 54.76 8.10
CA GLU A 739 39.78 54.78 6.79
C GLU A 739 39.18 53.41 6.45
N PHE A 740 38.11 53.41 5.65
CA PHE A 740 37.53 52.19 5.12
C PHE A 740 38.51 51.49 4.16
N PRO A 741 38.73 50.16 4.27
CA PRO A 741 39.70 49.46 3.42
C PRO A 741 39.39 49.59 1.93
N LYS A 742 40.41 49.88 1.11
CA LYS A 742 40.27 49.94 -0.36
C LYS A 742 39.97 48.56 -0.96
N ASP A 743 40.56 47.51 -0.40
CA ASP A 743 40.37 46.12 -0.84
C ASP A 743 39.32 45.41 0.02
N PHE A 744 38.11 45.97 0.09
CA PHE A 744 37.05 45.44 0.93
C PHE A 744 36.52 44.08 0.41
N LYS A 745 36.50 43.05 1.26
CA LYS A 745 36.15 41.66 0.88
C LYS A 745 34.75 41.52 0.26
N LEU A 746 33.82 42.39 0.63
CA LEU A 746 32.44 42.39 0.13
C LEU A 746 32.15 43.54 -0.86
N GLN A 747 33.18 44.14 -1.48
CA GLN A 747 32.99 45.28 -2.38
C GLN A 747 32.00 44.97 -3.52
N ARG A 748 32.11 43.79 -4.15
CA ARG A 748 31.17 43.37 -5.21
C ARG A 748 29.72 43.28 -4.75
N PHE A 749 29.48 42.92 -3.49
CA PHE A 749 28.14 42.89 -2.92
C PHE A 749 27.60 44.31 -2.76
N VAL A 750 28.42 45.22 -2.21
CA VAL A 750 28.07 46.65 -2.07
C VAL A 750 27.76 47.28 -3.43
N ASP A 751 28.62 47.06 -4.43
CA ASP A 751 28.45 47.61 -5.77
C ASP A 751 27.14 47.15 -6.40
N ARG A 752 26.78 45.86 -6.22
CA ARG A 752 25.51 45.31 -6.71
C ARG A 752 24.30 45.92 -5.98
N GLN A 753 24.33 45.98 -4.65
CA GLN A 753 23.24 46.59 -3.88
C GLN A 753 23.04 48.08 -4.23
N GLN A 754 24.11 48.81 -4.53
CA GLN A 754 24.03 50.20 -4.97
C GLN A 754 23.53 50.36 -6.41
N SER A 755 23.79 49.41 -7.30
CA SER A 755 23.18 49.38 -8.64
C SER A 755 21.69 49.00 -8.62
N GLN A 756 21.20 48.51 -7.48
CA GLN A 756 19.82 48.03 -7.26
C GLN A 756 18.91 49.07 -6.56
N ALA A 757 19.49 50.10 -5.92
CA ALA A 757 18.80 51.21 -5.25
C ALA A 757 18.76 52.46 -6.14
#